data_AF-A0A8H4KIE3-F1
#
_entry.id   AF-A0A8H4KIE3-F1
#
_cell.length_a   1.000
_cell.length_b   1.000
_cell.length_c   1.000
_cell.angle_alpha   90.00
_cell.angle_beta   90.00
_cell.angle_gamma   90.00
#
_symmetry.space_group_name_H-M   'P 1'
#
loop_
_entity.id
_entity.type
_entity.pdbx_description
1 polymer ?
#
loop_
_entity_poly.entity_id
_entity_poly.type
_entity_poly.pdbx_seq_one_letter_code
_entity_poly.pdbx_strand_id
1 'polypeptide(L)'
;MTLTKPSSASTINLVDEYLAKGTWKTSENANSTYSHQGLMQYLSNHVISQYWLEKVYTDEIRQYDSQNRFHIHDLGFLSAYCSGWSIEDILLQGFGGVENKIQCRPAKRLNTALNQLVNFLFTLQGELAGAQALSSFDTYLAPFVRSNNLTYVEVFKYVQSFVYSLNVPTRSGFQAPFTNISLDLICPTRLGDQSVIIGGELHPEWVYSDFQEEMDMLNKAFAEVMMQGDGNGNIFSFPIPTYNICEGIDWESPRWKSIWEMTAKYGVPYFANFINSDLDPEDFRSMCCRLRLDLSKLHCRVGGQYGASPLTGSIGVVTVNLPNLAYRSDGSKARFMAELSDTLRVAKDSLEIKRTMVDSNAALYPYAAHYLSATKHRTGSYWTNHFSTIGINGTNEALVALFGEGIGKHKAFALEILDFIKDRLQEFQNETGNLYNLEASPAESTCYKFARQDKILFPERQIPTFYTNSTMLPVDTTDDLFEALGHQEDLQCSYTGGTVFHAFLGERLPDWKLARELIKTLTARFRVPYLTLTPTFSICPTHGYRTGEEPRCAICGDATLVYSRIVGYFRPTRDWNKGKAVEFTTRKVYQYKTGLPSSEEANGDDGLRHLERQVKEITDLPVAGYIKMTLSDYPGKVQASIMFTSRCNLACPWCHNGPLVRGERDDVTILDVFRHITSTSHKSLVVSGGEPTIHKGLIPFLRILKKAGVSIKLDSNGTAPETLREVFAEKLVGFVAMDIKCALENYKKVSGRKISPKMLEKSIALIKESGVPYEFRTTVVPSLTDMEDLFEAKRLAGGKLTMQRFRNGETILDERFQDLQEHTEEEFNALVARVG
;
A
#
# COMPACT_ATOMS: atom_id res chain seq x y z
N MET A 1 -30.68 -4.51 -51.90
CA MET A 1 -30.85 -5.98 -51.85
C MET A 1 -29.46 -6.55 -52.06
N THR A 2 -28.77 -7.09 -51.06
CA THR A 2 -29.14 -8.16 -50.12
C THR A 2 -28.70 -7.78 -48.70
N LEU A 3 -29.68 -7.63 -47.80
CA LEU A 3 -29.44 -7.67 -46.36
C LEU A 3 -29.02 -9.10 -46.03
N THR A 4 -27.73 -9.32 -45.77
CA THR A 4 -27.28 -10.52 -45.08
C THR A 4 -27.97 -10.56 -43.72
N LYS A 5 -28.95 -11.47 -43.58
CA LYS A 5 -29.51 -11.83 -42.28
C LYS A 5 -28.35 -12.14 -41.32
N PRO A 6 -28.29 -11.58 -40.11
CA PRO A 6 -27.45 -12.14 -39.06
C PRO A 6 -27.94 -13.58 -38.87
N SER A 7 -27.09 -14.56 -39.11
CA SER A 7 -27.47 -15.96 -39.11
C SER A 7 -28.05 -16.35 -37.74
N SER A 8 -29.25 -16.91 -37.71
CA SER A 8 -29.81 -17.60 -36.54
C SER A 8 -28.90 -18.75 -36.05
N ALA A 9 -27.95 -19.18 -36.88
CA ALA A 9 -26.89 -20.12 -36.52
C ALA A 9 -25.91 -19.59 -35.46
N SER A 10 -25.73 -18.27 -35.29
CA SER A 10 -24.71 -17.75 -34.36
C SER A 10 -25.12 -17.85 -32.88
N THR A 11 -26.40 -17.63 -32.56
CA THR A 11 -26.87 -17.67 -31.16
C THR A 11 -27.07 -19.11 -30.66
N ILE A 12 -27.51 -20.02 -31.53
CA ILE A 12 -27.67 -21.45 -31.17
C ILE A 12 -26.30 -22.07 -30.84
N ASN A 13 -25.27 -21.75 -31.65
CA ASN A 13 -23.91 -22.21 -31.39
C ASN A 13 -23.37 -21.75 -30.03
N LEU A 14 -23.72 -20.55 -29.54
CA LEU A 14 -23.31 -20.09 -28.21
C LEU A 14 -23.89 -20.95 -27.08
N VAL A 15 -25.12 -21.44 -27.25
CA VAL A 15 -25.74 -22.35 -26.28
C VAL A 15 -25.01 -23.70 -26.30
N ASP A 16 -24.79 -24.27 -27.49
CA ASP A 16 -24.07 -25.54 -27.65
C ASP A 16 -22.63 -25.46 -27.10
N GLU A 17 -21.93 -24.35 -27.35
CA GLU A 17 -20.60 -24.08 -26.80
C GLU A 17 -20.57 -24.08 -25.27
N TYR A 18 -21.55 -23.43 -24.63
CA TYR A 18 -21.66 -23.38 -23.18
C TYR A 18 -21.98 -24.77 -22.61
N LEU A 19 -22.95 -25.47 -23.20
CA LEU A 19 -23.35 -26.83 -22.79
C LEU A 19 -22.20 -27.84 -22.93
N ALA A 20 -21.37 -27.70 -23.97
CA ALA A 20 -20.20 -28.52 -24.20
C ALA A 20 -19.04 -28.24 -23.22
N LYS A 21 -19.16 -27.21 -22.36
CA LYS A 21 -18.06 -26.69 -21.50
C LYS A 21 -16.77 -26.39 -22.30
N GLY A 22 -16.91 -26.09 -23.59
CA GLY A 22 -15.80 -26.05 -24.53
C GLY A 22 -15.01 -24.74 -24.54
N THR A 23 -15.53 -23.67 -23.92
CA THR A 23 -14.95 -22.33 -24.03
C THR A 23 -14.26 -21.89 -22.73
N TRP A 24 -13.01 -21.43 -22.85
CA TRP A 24 -12.25 -20.85 -21.74
C TRP A 24 -12.91 -19.59 -21.15
N LYS A 25 -13.83 -18.95 -21.88
CA LYS A 25 -14.62 -17.80 -21.42
C LYS A 25 -15.49 -18.14 -20.20
N THR A 26 -15.87 -19.41 -20.03
CA THR A 26 -16.56 -19.87 -18.81
C THR A 26 -15.69 -19.83 -17.56
N SER A 27 -14.36 -19.74 -17.71
CA SER A 27 -13.37 -19.61 -16.63
C SER A 27 -12.73 -18.21 -16.61
N GLU A 28 -13.33 -17.21 -17.28
CA GLU A 28 -12.81 -15.84 -17.31
C GLU A 28 -12.93 -15.14 -15.95
N ASN A 29 -13.94 -15.51 -15.16
CA ASN A 29 -14.19 -14.98 -13.82
C ASN A 29 -14.29 -16.16 -12.84
N ALA A 30 -13.37 -16.25 -11.88
CA ALA A 30 -13.33 -17.33 -10.89
C ALA A 30 -14.55 -17.37 -9.94
N ASN A 31 -15.38 -16.32 -9.95
CA ASN A 31 -16.64 -16.28 -9.21
C ASN A 31 -17.80 -16.95 -9.98
N SER A 32 -17.69 -17.19 -11.30
CA SER A 32 -18.77 -17.80 -12.09
C SER A 32 -18.77 -19.33 -11.98
N THR A 33 -19.96 -19.93 -12.00
CA THR A 33 -20.12 -21.40 -11.98
C THR A 33 -21.03 -21.84 -13.12
N TYR A 34 -20.69 -22.97 -13.75
CA TYR A 34 -21.55 -23.62 -14.74
C TYR A 34 -22.94 -23.88 -14.16
N SER A 35 -23.92 -23.13 -14.64
CA SER A 35 -25.30 -23.13 -14.17
C SER A 35 -26.24 -22.59 -15.24
N HIS A 36 -27.55 -22.71 -15.01
CA HIS A 36 -28.57 -22.10 -15.88
C HIS A 36 -28.46 -20.56 -15.87
N GLN A 37 -28.25 -19.95 -14.70
CA GLN A 37 -28.03 -18.50 -14.61
C GLN A 37 -26.73 -18.06 -15.29
N GLY A 38 -25.67 -18.89 -15.22
CA GLY A 38 -24.42 -18.68 -15.96
C GLY A 38 -24.62 -18.68 -17.47
N LEU A 39 -25.48 -19.56 -18.00
CA LEU A 39 -25.84 -19.57 -19.43
C LEU A 39 -26.52 -18.26 -19.85
N MET A 40 -27.50 -17.82 -19.06
CA MET A 40 -28.23 -16.57 -19.36
C MET A 40 -27.29 -15.36 -19.37
N GLN A 41 -26.36 -15.30 -18.41
CA GLN A 41 -25.35 -14.25 -18.40
C GLN A 41 -24.38 -14.37 -19.59
N TYR A 42 -23.91 -15.58 -19.93
CA TYR A 42 -23.00 -15.79 -21.07
C TYR A 42 -23.60 -15.27 -22.38
N LEU A 43 -24.86 -15.61 -22.66
CA LEU A 43 -25.57 -15.15 -23.85
C LEU A 43 -25.78 -13.64 -23.84
N SER A 44 -26.27 -13.10 -22.72
CA SER A 44 -26.49 -11.65 -22.55
C SER A 44 -25.20 -10.86 -22.76
N ASN A 45 -24.10 -11.28 -22.11
CA ASN A 45 -22.81 -10.62 -22.21
C ASN A 45 -22.29 -10.60 -23.65
N HIS A 46 -22.46 -11.70 -24.39
CA HIS A 46 -22.04 -11.76 -25.78
C HIS A 46 -22.79 -10.75 -26.65
N VAL A 47 -24.13 -10.73 -26.56
CA VAL A 47 -24.98 -9.85 -27.36
C VAL A 47 -24.74 -8.38 -27.03
N ILE A 48 -24.66 -8.04 -25.74
CA ILE A 48 -24.43 -6.65 -25.30
C ILE A 48 -23.02 -6.18 -25.70
N SER A 49 -22.00 -7.06 -25.62
CA SER A 49 -20.65 -6.70 -26.08
C SER A 49 -20.61 -6.36 -27.57
N GLN A 50 -21.31 -7.14 -28.40
CA GLN A 50 -21.43 -6.82 -29.84
C GLN A 50 -22.18 -5.50 -30.06
N TYR A 51 -23.24 -5.24 -29.30
CA TYR A 51 -23.95 -3.96 -29.38
C TYR A 51 -23.04 -2.77 -29.07
N TRP A 52 -22.24 -2.84 -28.00
CA TRP A 52 -21.24 -1.81 -27.69
C TRP A 52 -20.29 -1.59 -28.86
N LEU A 53 -19.66 -2.66 -29.35
CA LEU A 53 -18.61 -2.56 -30.36
C LEU A 53 -19.16 -2.14 -31.72
N GLU A 54 -20.30 -2.68 -32.16
CA GLU A 54 -20.84 -2.48 -33.50
C GLU A 54 -21.75 -1.25 -33.64
N LYS A 55 -22.43 -0.84 -32.57
CA LYS A 55 -23.45 0.23 -32.62
C LYS A 55 -23.09 1.48 -31.84
N VAL A 56 -22.40 1.34 -30.70
CA VAL A 56 -22.16 2.47 -29.80
C VAL A 56 -20.78 3.07 -30.02
N TYR A 57 -19.74 2.24 -30.06
CA TYR A 57 -18.37 2.70 -30.25
C TYR A 57 -18.05 2.97 -31.72
N THR A 58 -17.16 3.94 -31.92
CA THR A 58 -16.65 4.31 -33.24
C THR A 58 -15.77 3.19 -33.82
N ASP A 59 -15.59 3.21 -35.14
CA ASP A 59 -14.71 2.26 -35.82
C ASP A 59 -13.26 2.36 -35.32
N GLU A 60 -12.79 3.56 -34.95
CA GLU A 60 -11.47 3.78 -34.35
C GLU A 60 -11.33 3.03 -33.01
N ILE A 61 -12.28 3.18 -32.09
CA ILE A 61 -12.26 2.49 -30.79
C ILE A 61 -12.26 0.96 -31.00
N ARG A 62 -13.13 0.47 -31.91
CA ARG A 62 -13.18 -0.96 -32.26
C ARG A 62 -11.86 -1.46 -32.83
N GLN A 63 -11.21 -0.65 -33.67
CA GLN A 63 -9.90 -0.97 -34.23
C GLN A 63 -8.86 -1.11 -33.12
N TYR A 64 -8.81 -0.20 -32.14
CA TYR A 64 -7.82 -0.23 -31.07
C TYR A 64 -8.00 -1.42 -30.12
N ASP A 65 -9.25 -1.77 -29.79
CA ASP A 65 -9.57 -3.00 -29.04
C ASP A 65 -9.15 -4.25 -29.84
N SER A 66 -9.45 -4.31 -31.15
CA SER A 66 -9.07 -5.46 -32.00
C SER A 66 -7.56 -5.61 -32.21
N GLN A 67 -6.83 -4.48 -32.20
CA GLN A 67 -5.37 -4.42 -32.26
C GLN A 67 -4.70 -4.69 -30.90
N ASN A 68 -5.51 -4.98 -29.87
CA ASN A 68 -5.09 -5.33 -28.53
C ASN A 68 -4.26 -4.22 -27.84
N ARG A 69 -4.48 -2.95 -28.23
CA ARG A 69 -3.79 -1.78 -27.66
C ARG A 69 -4.30 -1.44 -26.26
N PHE A 70 -5.58 -1.69 -26.01
CA PHE A 70 -6.20 -1.62 -24.69
C PHE A 70 -7.31 -2.68 -24.58
N HIS A 71 -7.87 -2.81 -23.39
CA HIS A 71 -9.06 -3.61 -23.13
C HIS A 71 -10.15 -2.75 -22.47
N ILE A 72 -11.33 -2.71 -23.08
CA ILE A 72 -12.52 -2.12 -22.47
C ILE A 72 -13.18 -3.16 -21.57
N HIS A 73 -13.29 -2.87 -20.27
CA HIS A 73 -13.86 -3.79 -19.29
C HIS A 73 -15.39 -3.79 -19.32
N ASP A 74 -15.96 -4.93 -18.93
CA ASP A 74 -17.40 -5.13 -18.70
C ASP A 74 -18.31 -4.77 -19.88
N LEU A 75 -17.84 -5.00 -21.12
CA LEU A 75 -18.66 -4.86 -22.33
C LEU A 75 -19.93 -5.73 -22.30
N GLY A 76 -20.00 -6.74 -21.42
CA GLY A 76 -21.22 -7.53 -21.23
C GLY A 76 -22.37 -6.78 -20.55
N PHE A 77 -22.12 -5.59 -20.02
CA PHE A 77 -23.12 -4.78 -19.31
C PHE A 77 -23.29 -3.43 -20.00
N LEU A 78 -24.54 -3.05 -20.27
CA LEU A 78 -24.89 -1.70 -20.71
C LEU A 78 -25.15 -0.85 -19.45
N SER A 79 -24.10 -0.60 -18.66
CA SER A 79 -24.20 0.15 -17.40
C SER A 79 -22.88 0.75 -16.94
N ALA A 80 -22.93 1.54 -15.87
CA ALA A 80 -21.75 2.01 -15.13
C ALA A 80 -21.00 0.83 -14.49
N TYR A 81 -19.72 1.06 -14.17
CA TYR A 81 -18.87 0.01 -13.61
C TYR A 81 -19.15 -0.22 -12.12
N CYS A 82 -18.65 0.62 -11.22
CA CYS A 82 -18.74 0.41 -9.78
C CYS A 82 -19.21 1.67 -9.05
N SER A 83 -19.73 1.50 -7.82
CA SER A 83 -20.16 2.63 -7.00
C SER A 83 -20.02 2.33 -5.51
N GLY A 84 -19.58 3.33 -4.76
CA GLY A 84 -19.75 3.42 -3.32
C GLY A 84 -21.05 4.13 -2.97
N TRP A 85 -21.71 3.67 -1.91
CA TRP A 85 -23.02 4.16 -1.48
C TRP A 85 -22.98 4.71 -0.06
N SER A 86 -23.85 5.69 0.19
CA SER A 86 -23.98 6.35 1.48
C SER A 86 -24.89 5.54 2.40
N ILE A 87 -24.34 5.02 3.51
CA ILE A 87 -25.17 4.41 4.56
C ILE A 87 -26.11 5.46 5.16
N GLU A 88 -25.65 6.70 5.32
CA GLU A 88 -26.47 7.83 5.79
C GLU A 88 -27.75 8.00 4.96
N ASP A 89 -27.67 7.98 3.63
CA ASP A 89 -28.85 8.09 2.76
C ASP A 89 -29.83 6.94 2.98
N ILE A 90 -29.32 5.72 3.16
CA ILE A 90 -30.13 4.53 3.42
C ILE A 90 -30.79 4.62 4.81
N LEU A 91 -30.08 5.14 5.81
CA LEU A 91 -30.62 5.33 7.17
C LEU A 91 -31.65 6.46 7.25
N LEU A 92 -31.54 7.49 6.40
CA LEU A 92 -32.49 8.60 6.33
C LEU A 92 -33.74 8.26 5.50
N GLN A 93 -33.56 7.62 4.34
CA GLN A 93 -34.63 7.43 3.36
C GLN A 93 -35.24 6.02 3.40
N GLY A 94 -34.48 5.03 3.88
CA GLY A 94 -34.80 3.61 3.77
C GLY A 94 -34.45 3.02 2.41
N PHE A 95 -34.88 1.78 2.16
CA PHE A 95 -34.71 1.10 0.88
C PHE A 95 -35.94 1.29 -0.02
N GLY A 96 -35.83 1.99 -1.16
CA GLY A 96 -36.96 2.22 -2.05
C GLY A 96 -36.74 3.24 -3.16
N GLY A 97 -37.77 4.04 -3.44
CA GLY A 97 -37.70 5.16 -4.38
C GLY A 97 -38.09 4.86 -5.83
N VAL A 98 -38.47 3.61 -6.14
CA VAL A 98 -38.89 3.18 -7.48
C VAL A 98 -40.41 2.95 -7.50
N GLU A 99 -41.08 3.51 -8.51
CA GLU A 99 -42.52 3.40 -8.69
C GLU A 99 -42.96 1.93 -8.87
N ASN A 100 -44.09 1.55 -8.28
CA ASN A 100 -44.65 0.19 -8.35
C ASN A 100 -43.72 -0.92 -7.81
N LYS A 101 -42.72 -0.58 -6.98
CA LYS A 101 -41.87 -1.50 -6.24
C LYS A 101 -42.06 -1.33 -4.74
N ILE A 102 -41.60 -2.33 -3.97
CA ILE A 102 -41.68 -2.30 -2.51
C ILE A 102 -40.86 -1.11 -1.98
N GLN A 103 -41.35 -0.47 -0.92
CA GLN A 103 -40.63 0.58 -0.20
C GLN A 103 -40.50 0.20 1.27
N CYS A 104 -39.27 0.19 1.77
CA CYS A 104 -38.93 -0.04 3.16
C CYS A 104 -38.72 1.30 3.84
N ARG A 105 -39.43 1.55 4.95
CA ARG A 105 -39.18 2.71 5.81
C ARG A 105 -37.78 2.62 6.45
N PRO A 106 -37.18 3.75 6.82
CA PRO A 106 -35.92 3.79 7.57
C PRO A 106 -35.89 2.82 8.76
N ALA A 107 -34.76 2.12 8.90
CA ALA A 107 -34.62 1.08 9.91
C ALA A 107 -34.56 1.66 11.34
N LYS A 108 -35.31 1.04 12.27
CA LYS A 108 -35.28 1.36 13.72
C LYS A 108 -34.50 0.33 14.55
N ARG A 109 -34.10 -0.77 13.93
CA ARG A 109 -33.43 -1.90 14.58
C ARG A 109 -32.21 -2.36 13.77
N LEU A 110 -31.16 -2.83 14.44
CA LEU A 110 -29.91 -3.27 13.77
C LEU A 110 -30.16 -4.34 12.71
N ASN A 111 -30.94 -5.38 13.04
CA ASN A 111 -31.25 -6.46 12.11
C ASN A 111 -31.96 -5.95 10.83
N THR A 112 -32.80 -4.94 10.97
CA THR A 112 -33.56 -4.35 9.87
C THR A 112 -32.66 -3.50 9.00
N ALA A 113 -31.74 -2.74 9.61
CA ALA A 113 -30.73 -1.98 8.87
C ALA A 113 -29.84 -2.91 8.04
N LEU A 114 -29.29 -3.96 8.65
CA LEU A 114 -28.46 -4.95 7.96
C LEU A 114 -29.21 -5.65 6.81
N ASN A 115 -30.46 -6.05 7.02
CA ASN A 115 -31.28 -6.65 5.96
C ASN A 115 -31.58 -5.67 4.82
N GLN A 116 -31.82 -4.39 5.13
CA GLN A 116 -31.98 -3.37 4.08
C GLN A 116 -30.69 -3.16 3.30
N LEU A 117 -29.53 -3.15 3.95
CA LEU A 117 -28.22 -3.06 3.28
C LEU A 117 -27.98 -4.26 2.35
N VAL A 118 -28.33 -5.48 2.77
CA VAL A 118 -28.27 -6.67 1.91
C VAL A 118 -29.14 -6.47 0.66
N ASN A 119 -30.43 -6.18 0.85
CA ASN A 119 -31.36 -5.99 -0.27
C ASN A 119 -30.92 -4.86 -1.22
N PHE A 120 -30.40 -3.77 -0.66
CA PHE A 120 -29.86 -2.63 -1.38
C PHE A 120 -28.67 -3.04 -2.26
N LEU A 121 -27.66 -3.71 -1.69
CA LEU A 121 -26.47 -4.15 -2.43
C LEU A 121 -26.82 -5.15 -3.53
N PHE A 122 -27.70 -6.12 -3.26
CA PHE A 122 -28.16 -7.08 -4.27
C PHE A 122 -28.90 -6.39 -5.43
N THR A 123 -29.76 -5.42 -5.12
CA THR A 123 -30.55 -4.71 -6.12
C THR A 123 -29.66 -3.88 -7.04
N LEU A 124 -28.74 -3.10 -6.46
CA LEU A 124 -27.85 -2.23 -7.23
C LEU A 124 -26.78 -3.00 -8.00
N GLN A 125 -26.34 -4.16 -7.50
CA GLN A 125 -25.50 -5.07 -8.27
C GLN A 125 -26.17 -5.60 -9.55
N GLY A 126 -27.51 -5.56 -9.61
CA GLY A 126 -28.29 -5.85 -10.83
C GLY A 126 -28.25 -4.71 -11.86
N GLU A 127 -28.00 -3.47 -11.44
CA GLU A 127 -27.95 -2.29 -12.30
C GLU A 127 -26.52 -1.91 -12.71
N LEU A 128 -25.52 -2.24 -11.89
CA LEU A 128 -24.10 -1.95 -12.14
C LEU A 128 -23.27 -3.23 -12.37
N ALA A 129 -22.19 -3.12 -13.15
CA ALA A 129 -21.39 -4.28 -13.55
C ALA A 129 -20.50 -4.82 -12.40
N GLY A 130 -19.81 -3.92 -11.71
CA GLY A 130 -18.73 -4.16 -10.77
C GLY A 130 -19.12 -3.96 -9.29
N ALA A 131 -18.11 -3.65 -8.47
CA ALA A 131 -18.21 -3.65 -7.02
C ALA A 131 -19.20 -2.62 -6.45
N GLN A 132 -19.89 -3.01 -5.37
CA GLN A 132 -20.77 -2.16 -4.57
C GLN A 132 -20.14 -1.97 -3.18
N ALA A 133 -19.77 -0.73 -2.85
CA ALA A 133 -19.05 -0.45 -1.61
C ALA A 133 -19.92 0.31 -0.60
N LEU A 134 -19.75 0.00 0.68
CA LEU A 134 -20.30 0.77 1.79
C LEU A 134 -19.16 1.26 2.69
N SER A 135 -19.26 2.52 3.09
CA SER A 135 -18.26 3.19 3.90
C SER A 135 -18.70 3.34 5.35
N SER A 136 -17.76 3.32 6.28
CA SER A 136 -17.99 3.60 7.72
C SER A 136 -19.03 2.68 8.35
N PHE A 137 -18.98 1.40 7.97
CA PHE A 137 -20.03 0.43 8.29
C PHE A 137 -20.20 0.24 9.80
N ASP A 138 -19.10 0.13 10.54
CA ASP A 138 -19.09 0.03 12.00
C ASP A 138 -19.59 1.32 12.66
N THR A 139 -19.10 2.48 12.22
CA THR A 139 -19.50 3.79 12.78
C THR A 139 -21.00 4.04 12.64
N TYR A 140 -21.57 3.88 11.44
CA TYR A 140 -22.99 4.18 11.21
C TYR A 140 -23.95 3.20 11.92
N LEU A 141 -23.54 1.95 12.11
CA LEU A 141 -24.41 0.91 12.68
C LEU A 141 -24.26 0.75 14.20
N ALA A 142 -23.16 1.22 14.78
CA ALA A 142 -22.90 1.15 16.22
C ALA A 142 -24.05 1.72 17.09
N PRO A 143 -24.70 2.84 16.74
CA PRO A 143 -25.79 3.37 17.58
C PRO A 143 -27.02 2.47 17.69
N PHE A 144 -27.25 1.58 16.72
CA PHE A 144 -28.33 0.59 16.81
C PHE A 144 -28.09 -0.43 17.93
N VAL A 145 -26.83 -0.74 18.25
CA VAL A 145 -26.47 -1.68 19.32
C VAL A 145 -26.91 -1.12 20.67
N ARG A 146 -26.53 0.12 20.98
CA ARG A 146 -26.90 0.79 22.24
C ARG A 146 -28.40 1.08 22.33
N SER A 147 -28.98 1.69 21.29
CA SER A 147 -30.40 2.07 21.30
C SER A 147 -31.35 0.87 21.38
N ASN A 148 -30.92 -0.31 20.92
CA ASN A 148 -31.69 -1.54 21.03
C ASN A 148 -31.31 -2.38 22.25
N ASN A 149 -30.34 -1.94 23.06
CA ASN A 149 -29.81 -2.65 24.22
C ASN A 149 -29.38 -4.10 23.88
N LEU A 150 -28.65 -4.27 22.77
CA LEU A 150 -28.28 -5.58 22.27
C LEU A 150 -27.13 -6.18 23.05
N THR A 151 -27.24 -7.47 23.32
CA THR A 151 -26.13 -8.28 23.82
C THR A 151 -25.16 -8.65 22.69
N TYR A 152 -23.92 -9.00 23.03
CA TYR A 152 -22.95 -9.50 22.06
C TYR A 152 -23.48 -10.69 21.24
N VAL A 153 -24.23 -11.59 21.87
CA VAL A 153 -24.79 -12.78 21.21
C VAL A 153 -25.81 -12.39 20.12
N GLU A 154 -26.59 -11.35 20.35
CA GLU A 154 -27.55 -10.84 19.36
C GLU A 154 -26.83 -10.14 18.22
N VAL A 155 -25.86 -9.28 18.53
CA VAL A 155 -25.01 -8.63 17.51
C VAL A 155 -24.31 -9.67 16.63
N PHE A 156 -23.72 -10.71 17.24
CA PHE A 156 -23.10 -11.81 16.53
C PHE A 156 -24.06 -12.50 15.56
N LYS A 157 -25.28 -12.84 16.01
CA LYS A 157 -26.30 -13.48 15.16
C LYS A 157 -26.72 -12.59 13.99
N TYR A 158 -26.87 -11.29 14.21
CA TYR A 158 -27.26 -10.37 13.16
C TYR A 158 -26.16 -10.15 12.12
N VAL A 159 -24.91 -10.02 12.57
CA VAL A 159 -23.74 -9.95 11.68
C VAL A 159 -23.55 -11.26 10.92
N GLN A 160 -23.75 -12.41 11.57
CA GLN A 160 -23.72 -13.73 10.91
C GLN A 160 -24.77 -13.80 9.80
N SER A 161 -26.01 -13.42 10.08
CA SER A 161 -27.08 -13.38 9.08
C SER A 161 -26.71 -12.48 7.89
N PHE A 162 -26.11 -11.32 8.15
CA PHE A 162 -25.67 -10.36 7.14
C PHE A 162 -24.59 -10.96 6.22
N VAL A 163 -23.51 -11.51 6.80
CA VAL A 163 -22.39 -12.11 6.03
C VAL A 163 -22.88 -13.30 5.21
N TYR A 164 -23.68 -14.19 5.80
CA TYR A 164 -24.22 -15.34 5.08
C TYR A 164 -25.07 -14.90 3.89
N SER A 165 -25.95 -13.93 4.09
CA SER A 165 -26.84 -13.43 3.03
C SER A 165 -26.06 -12.85 1.85
N LEU A 166 -24.94 -12.14 2.09
CA LEU A 166 -24.09 -11.59 1.04
C LEU A 166 -23.28 -12.65 0.27
N ASN A 167 -23.14 -13.86 0.79
CA ASN A 167 -22.45 -14.96 0.09
C ASN A 167 -23.39 -15.94 -0.60
N VAL A 168 -24.72 -15.76 -0.52
CA VAL A 168 -25.66 -16.60 -1.27
C VAL A 168 -25.65 -16.21 -2.75
N PRO A 169 -25.36 -17.13 -3.68
CA PRO A 169 -25.28 -16.83 -5.11
C PRO A 169 -26.67 -16.74 -5.75
N THR A 170 -27.29 -15.56 -5.68
CA THR A 170 -28.63 -15.32 -6.27
C THR A 170 -28.62 -14.40 -7.50
N ARG A 171 -27.46 -13.82 -7.86
CA ARG A 171 -27.28 -12.96 -9.04
C ARG A 171 -27.29 -13.77 -10.34
N SER A 172 -27.69 -13.14 -11.46
CA SER A 172 -27.34 -13.58 -12.81
C SER A 172 -25.87 -14.00 -12.88
N GLY A 173 -25.59 -15.21 -13.38
CA GLY A 173 -24.26 -15.81 -13.31
C GLY A 173 -24.04 -16.83 -12.19
N PHE A 174 -25.01 -17.01 -11.29
CA PHE A 174 -24.88 -17.82 -10.07
C PHE A 174 -23.71 -17.34 -9.21
N GLN A 175 -23.62 -16.03 -9.01
CA GLN A 175 -22.56 -15.34 -8.28
C GLN A 175 -23.12 -14.63 -7.04
N ALA A 176 -22.31 -14.53 -5.99
CA ALA A 176 -22.54 -13.58 -4.90
C ALA A 176 -22.24 -12.15 -5.38
N PRO A 177 -22.93 -11.12 -4.86
CA PRO A 177 -22.66 -9.72 -5.20
C PRO A 177 -21.25 -9.32 -4.76
N PHE A 178 -20.55 -8.58 -5.61
CA PHE A 178 -19.20 -8.14 -5.31
C PHE A 178 -19.30 -6.93 -4.37
N THR A 179 -19.16 -7.19 -3.07
CA THR A 179 -19.42 -6.19 -2.03
C THR A 179 -18.17 -5.89 -1.24
N ASN A 180 -17.99 -4.61 -0.91
CA ASN A 180 -16.90 -4.11 -0.08
C ASN A 180 -17.48 -3.32 1.08
N ILE A 181 -16.91 -3.48 2.27
CA ILE A 181 -17.22 -2.62 3.42
C ILE A 181 -15.92 -2.04 3.97
N SER A 182 -15.95 -0.74 4.31
CA SER A 182 -14.86 -0.14 5.09
C SER A 182 -15.27 -0.03 6.56
N LEU A 183 -14.31 -0.30 7.43
CA LEU A 183 -14.45 -0.30 8.88
C LEU A 183 -13.41 0.67 9.46
N ASP A 184 -13.84 1.57 10.33
CA ASP A 184 -13.02 2.70 10.77
C ASP A 184 -12.09 2.36 11.95
N LEU A 185 -12.41 1.33 12.75
CA LEU A 185 -11.81 1.00 14.07
C LEU A 185 -12.01 2.08 15.13
N ILE A 186 -11.69 3.33 14.80
CA ILE A 186 -11.84 4.51 15.63
C ILE A 186 -12.81 5.45 14.93
N CYS A 187 -13.78 5.98 15.67
CA CYS A 187 -14.74 6.93 15.11
C CYS A 187 -14.01 8.13 14.46
N PRO A 188 -14.19 8.38 13.15
CA PRO A 188 -13.47 9.46 12.47
C PRO A 188 -14.00 10.83 12.89
N THR A 189 -13.11 11.79 13.10
CA THR A 189 -13.41 13.12 13.67
C THR A 189 -14.61 13.81 13.04
N ARG A 190 -14.74 13.79 11.71
CA ARG A 190 -15.86 14.44 10.99
C ARG A 190 -17.22 13.80 11.23
N LEU A 191 -17.29 12.49 11.47
CA LEU A 191 -18.54 11.84 11.89
C LEU A 191 -18.72 11.91 13.40
N GLY A 192 -17.61 11.97 14.16
CA GLY A 192 -17.61 12.00 15.62
C GLY A 192 -18.61 12.99 16.20
N ASP A 193 -18.62 14.22 15.68
CA ASP A 193 -19.50 15.31 16.14
C ASP A 193 -20.91 15.34 15.50
N GLN A 194 -21.20 14.43 14.58
CA GLN A 194 -22.50 14.40 13.89
C GLN A 194 -23.55 13.67 14.71
N SER A 195 -24.80 14.17 14.65
CA SER A 195 -25.93 13.53 15.29
C SER A 195 -26.22 12.16 14.69
N VAL A 196 -26.52 11.20 15.55
CA VAL A 196 -26.85 9.83 15.15
C VAL A 196 -28.16 9.78 14.36
N ILE A 197 -28.22 8.89 13.35
CA ILE A 197 -29.44 8.64 12.56
C ILE A 197 -30.03 7.27 12.91
N ILE A 198 -31.27 7.26 13.41
CA ILE A 198 -32.05 6.03 13.66
C ILE A 198 -33.49 6.27 13.20
N GLY A 199 -34.07 5.32 12.48
CA GLY A 199 -35.49 5.41 12.08
C GLY A 199 -35.82 6.57 11.14
N GLY A 200 -34.83 7.13 10.45
CA GLY A 200 -34.99 8.28 9.55
C GLY A 200 -34.93 9.63 10.26
N GLU A 201 -34.63 9.66 11.56
CA GLU A 201 -34.61 10.86 12.39
C GLU A 201 -33.20 11.08 12.94
N LEU A 202 -32.82 12.36 13.07
CA LEU A 202 -31.58 12.79 13.73
C LEU A 202 -31.80 12.84 15.24
N HIS A 203 -30.88 12.26 15.98
CA HIS A 203 -30.86 12.22 17.44
C HIS A 203 -29.77 13.15 17.98
N PRO A 204 -30.06 14.45 18.21
CA PRO A 204 -29.06 15.44 18.60
C PRO A 204 -28.48 15.21 20.01
N GLU A 205 -29.11 14.37 20.81
CA GLU A 205 -28.63 13.95 22.13
C GLU A 205 -27.42 13.01 22.08
N TRP A 206 -27.15 12.41 20.92
CA TRP A 206 -26.09 11.44 20.71
C TRP A 206 -25.25 11.80 19.50
N VAL A 207 -23.93 11.67 19.64
CA VAL A 207 -22.99 11.85 18.54
C VAL A 207 -22.21 10.56 18.28
N TYR A 208 -21.74 10.32 17.05
CA TYR A 208 -21.13 9.04 16.71
C TYR A 208 -19.87 8.70 17.54
N SER A 209 -19.13 9.70 18.05
CA SER A 209 -17.98 9.47 18.93
C SER A 209 -18.34 8.79 20.25
N ASP A 210 -19.61 8.83 20.66
CA ASP A 210 -20.06 8.22 21.91
C ASP A 210 -20.14 6.69 21.85
N PHE A 211 -20.02 6.07 20.68
CA PHE A 211 -20.37 4.65 20.43
C PHE A 211 -19.16 3.74 20.14
N GLN A 212 -17.98 4.09 20.65
CA GLN A 212 -16.76 3.30 20.42
C GLN A 212 -16.87 1.85 20.92
N GLU A 213 -17.53 1.61 22.07
CA GLU A 213 -17.72 0.25 22.59
C GLU A 213 -18.59 -0.61 21.67
N GLU A 214 -19.63 -0.03 21.09
CA GLU A 214 -20.52 -0.68 20.13
C GLU A 214 -19.84 -0.93 18.77
N MET A 215 -18.98 0.00 18.33
CA MET A 215 -18.11 -0.22 17.16
C MET A 215 -17.18 -1.41 17.39
N ASP A 216 -16.51 -1.48 18.55
CA ASP A 216 -15.63 -2.59 18.92
C ASP A 216 -16.42 -3.92 18.96
N MET A 217 -17.66 -3.90 19.46
CA MET A 217 -18.55 -5.06 19.50
C MET A 217 -18.91 -5.58 18.10
N LEU A 218 -19.25 -4.66 17.17
CA LEU A 218 -19.54 -5.00 15.77
C LEU A 218 -18.32 -5.57 15.06
N ASN A 219 -17.17 -4.92 15.20
CA ASN A 219 -15.91 -5.35 14.61
C ASN A 219 -15.49 -6.74 15.12
N LYS A 220 -15.64 -6.98 16.42
CA LYS A 220 -15.40 -8.30 17.03
C LYS A 220 -16.32 -9.37 16.44
N ALA A 221 -17.62 -9.11 16.40
CA ALA A 221 -18.62 -10.02 15.84
C ALA A 221 -18.33 -10.34 14.37
N PHE A 222 -18.00 -9.33 13.57
CA PHE A 222 -17.67 -9.49 12.16
C PHE A 222 -16.42 -10.36 11.96
N ALA A 223 -15.34 -10.08 12.69
CA ALA A 223 -14.12 -10.86 12.59
C ALA A 223 -14.32 -12.33 13.01
N GLU A 224 -15.09 -12.58 14.08
CA GLU A 224 -15.40 -13.95 14.53
C GLU A 224 -16.26 -14.71 13.52
N VAL A 225 -17.27 -14.07 12.90
CA VAL A 225 -18.08 -14.68 11.83
C VAL A 225 -17.21 -15.05 10.63
N MET A 226 -16.36 -14.13 10.17
CA MET A 226 -15.44 -14.38 9.05
C MET A 226 -14.45 -15.52 9.38
N MET A 227 -14.02 -15.64 10.64
CA MET A 227 -13.13 -16.71 11.08
C MET A 227 -13.79 -18.09 11.17
N GLN A 228 -15.09 -18.15 11.47
CA GLN A 228 -15.86 -19.40 11.52
C GLN A 228 -16.03 -20.02 10.13
N GLY A 229 -16.21 -19.18 9.11
CA GLY A 229 -16.48 -19.62 7.74
C GLY A 229 -17.92 -20.13 7.56
N ASP A 230 -18.20 -20.68 6.38
CA ASP A 230 -19.52 -21.23 6.03
C ASP A 230 -19.82 -22.53 6.78
N GLY A 231 -20.97 -23.16 6.50
CA GLY A 231 -21.36 -24.43 7.12
C GLY A 231 -20.39 -25.60 6.88
N ASN A 232 -19.45 -25.47 5.93
CA ASN A 232 -18.40 -26.44 5.64
C ASN A 232 -17.00 -25.94 6.11
N GLY A 233 -16.93 -24.79 6.78
CA GLY A 233 -15.69 -24.16 7.22
C GLY A 233 -14.90 -23.45 6.11
N ASN A 234 -15.49 -23.20 4.93
CA ASN A 234 -14.87 -22.38 3.88
C ASN A 234 -14.88 -20.91 4.28
N ILE A 235 -13.87 -20.16 3.83
CA ILE A 235 -13.84 -18.71 4.01
C ILE A 235 -14.97 -18.02 3.22
N PHE A 236 -15.56 -16.97 3.79
CA PHE A 236 -16.44 -16.09 3.04
C PHE A 236 -15.65 -15.19 2.08
N SER A 237 -16.10 -15.08 0.83
CA SER A 237 -15.48 -14.17 -0.14
C SER A 237 -15.94 -12.72 0.06
N PHE A 238 -17.18 -12.53 0.54
CA PHE A 238 -17.84 -11.24 0.65
C PHE A 238 -18.47 -11.01 2.05
N PRO A 239 -18.77 -9.77 2.43
CA PRO A 239 -18.19 -8.57 1.84
C PRO A 239 -16.67 -8.57 2.07
N ILE A 240 -15.91 -7.98 1.15
CA ILE A 240 -14.47 -7.78 1.33
C ILE A 240 -14.29 -6.66 2.36
N PRO A 241 -13.71 -6.94 3.53
CA PRO A 241 -13.52 -5.93 4.56
C PRO A 241 -12.22 -5.17 4.34
N THR A 242 -12.28 -3.85 4.48
CA THR A 242 -11.13 -2.95 4.54
C THR A 242 -11.16 -2.22 5.88
N TYR A 243 -10.09 -2.36 6.67
CA TYR A 243 -9.93 -1.61 7.91
C TYR A 243 -9.01 -0.41 7.68
N ASN A 244 -9.46 0.74 8.16
CA ASN A 244 -8.73 1.99 8.12
C ASN A 244 -7.73 2.03 9.28
N ILE A 245 -6.43 2.06 8.98
CA ILE A 245 -5.36 2.15 9.97
C ILE A 245 -4.93 3.61 10.09
N CYS A 246 -5.36 4.28 11.16
CA CYS A 246 -5.09 5.68 11.44
C CYS A 246 -4.17 5.87 12.66
N GLU A 247 -3.75 7.11 12.89
CA GLU A 247 -3.07 7.49 14.13
C GLU A 247 -3.98 7.29 15.36
N GLY A 248 -3.39 6.99 16.51
CA GLY A 248 -4.13 6.79 17.77
C GLY A 248 -4.61 5.37 18.04
N ILE A 249 -4.37 4.41 17.12
CA ILE A 249 -4.61 2.98 17.35
C ILE A 249 -3.75 2.48 18.52
N ASP A 250 -4.42 2.01 19.58
CA ASP A 250 -3.79 1.22 20.64
C ASP A 250 -3.56 -0.23 20.17
N TRP A 251 -2.38 -0.48 19.62
CA TRP A 251 -1.99 -1.79 19.11
C TRP A 251 -2.01 -2.90 20.18
N GLU A 252 -1.84 -2.59 21.46
CA GLU A 252 -1.86 -3.59 22.54
C GLU A 252 -3.27 -3.87 23.07
N SER A 253 -4.26 -3.09 22.62
CA SER A 253 -5.65 -3.24 23.04
C SER A 253 -6.19 -4.64 22.70
N PRO A 254 -6.84 -5.33 23.66
CA PRO A 254 -7.48 -6.61 23.39
C PRO A 254 -8.73 -6.46 22.50
N ARG A 255 -9.23 -5.24 22.28
CA ARG A 255 -10.47 -4.95 21.55
C ARG A 255 -10.42 -5.42 20.10
N TRP A 256 -9.25 -5.34 19.46
CA TRP A 256 -9.06 -5.70 18.05
C TRP A 256 -8.35 -7.05 17.86
N LYS A 257 -8.20 -7.83 18.93
CA LYS A 257 -7.53 -9.14 18.89
C LYS A 257 -8.13 -10.06 17.82
N SER A 258 -9.45 -10.13 17.70
CA SER A 258 -10.13 -10.99 16.72
C SER A 258 -9.83 -10.60 15.27
N ILE A 259 -9.60 -9.32 15.00
CA ILE A 259 -9.21 -8.82 13.67
C ILE A 259 -7.81 -9.31 13.32
N TRP A 260 -6.88 -9.26 14.27
CA TRP A 260 -5.52 -9.78 14.09
C TRP A 260 -5.50 -11.30 13.96
N GLU A 261 -6.34 -12.03 14.70
CA GLU A 261 -6.51 -13.48 14.57
C GLU A 261 -7.04 -13.86 13.18
N MET A 262 -8.04 -13.11 12.69
CA MET A 262 -8.59 -13.25 11.35
C MET A 262 -7.52 -12.98 10.28
N THR A 263 -6.73 -11.93 10.47
CA THR A 263 -5.61 -11.56 9.58
C THR A 263 -4.55 -12.64 9.54
N ALA A 264 -4.15 -13.16 10.70
CA ALA A 264 -3.16 -14.22 10.79
C ALA A 264 -3.64 -15.50 10.07
N LYS A 265 -4.91 -15.88 10.29
CA LYS A 265 -5.48 -17.13 9.77
C LYS A 265 -5.75 -17.10 8.27
N TYR A 266 -6.39 -16.04 7.79
CA TYR A 266 -6.94 -15.96 6.45
C TYR A 266 -6.37 -14.83 5.62
N GLY A 267 -5.63 -13.89 6.19
CA GLY A 267 -5.15 -12.72 5.46
C GLY A 267 -6.24 -11.76 4.99
N VAL A 268 -7.42 -11.86 5.59
CA VAL A 268 -8.45 -10.81 5.56
C VAL A 268 -8.34 -10.07 6.89
N PRO A 269 -8.42 -8.74 6.92
CA PRO A 269 -8.96 -7.84 5.91
C PRO A 269 -7.89 -7.21 4.99
N TYR A 270 -8.33 -6.28 4.13
CA TYR A 270 -7.48 -5.22 3.59
C TYR A 270 -7.17 -4.18 4.66
N PHE A 271 -6.01 -3.54 4.56
CA PHE A 271 -5.65 -2.41 5.39
C PHE A 271 -5.39 -1.19 4.52
N ALA A 272 -6.14 -0.12 4.77
CA ALA A 272 -5.89 1.19 4.21
C ALA A 272 -4.97 1.97 5.18
N ASN A 273 -3.82 2.43 4.68
CA ASN A 273 -2.78 3.05 5.49
C ASN A 273 -2.99 4.57 5.59
N PHE A 274 -3.63 5.06 6.64
CA PHE A 274 -3.78 6.50 6.91
C PHE A 274 -2.70 7.06 7.84
N ILE A 275 -1.68 6.26 8.20
CA ILE A 275 -0.59 6.70 9.09
C ILE A 275 0.48 7.45 8.29
N ASN A 276 0.90 6.91 7.15
CA ASN A 276 2.07 7.40 6.43
C ASN A 276 1.84 7.54 4.91
N SER A 277 0.63 7.29 4.40
CA SER A 277 0.36 7.45 2.96
C SER A 277 -0.24 8.83 2.65
N ASP A 278 -0.35 9.12 1.35
CA ASP A 278 -1.02 10.32 0.85
C ASP A 278 -2.57 10.23 0.96
N LEU A 279 -3.11 9.18 1.59
CA LEU A 279 -4.54 9.05 1.85
C LEU A 279 -4.96 9.97 3.00
N ASP A 280 -5.94 10.82 2.73
CA ASP A 280 -6.58 11.65 3.75
C ASP A 280 -7.86 10.97 4.26
N PRO A 281 -8.02 10.73 5.59
CA PRO A 281 -9.29 10.29 6.17
C PRO A 281 -10.49 11.18 5.79
N GLU A 282 -10.24 12.47 5.50
CA GLU A 282 -11.25 13.45 5.11
C GLU A 282 -11.74 13.27 3.66
N ASP A 283 -10.91 12.74 2.76
CA ASP A 283 -11.24 12.50 1.35
C ASP A 283 -12.29 11.40 1.16
N PHE A 284 -12.37 10.48 2.14
CA PHE A 284 -13.32 9.39 2.15
C PHE A 284 -14.78 9.87 2.16
N ARG A 285 -15.05 11.13 2.54
CA ARG A 285 -16.42 11.58 2.85
C ARG A 285 -16.78 12.98 2.34
N SER A 286 -15.88 13.66 1.63
CA SER A 286 -16.11 15.02 1.14
C SER A 286 -17.25 15.17 0.11
N MET A 287 -17.78 14.07 -0.42
CA MET A 287 -18.77 14.06 -1.51
C MET A 287 -20.25 14.08 -1.09
N CYS A 288 -20.57 13.74 0.18
CA CYS A 288 -21.97 13.62 0.62
C CYS A 288 -22.76 14.93 0.55
N CYS A 289 -22.13 16.12 0.65
CA CYS A 289 -22.93 17.36 0.72
C CYS A 289 -22.32 18.67 0.18
N ARG A 290 -20.99 18.87 0.03
CA ARG A 290 -20.49 20.27 -0.09
C ARG A 290 -19.31 20.57 -1.03
N LEU A 291 -18.56 19.60 -1.55
CA LEU A 291 -17.37 19.90 -2.36
C LEU A 291 -17.58 19.67 -3.86
N ARG A 292 -17.29 20.69 -4.68
CA ARG A 292 -16.99 20.52 -6.09
C ARG A 292 -15.50 20.21 -6.20
N LEU A 293 -15.16 19.07 -6.78
CA LEU A 293 -13.76 18.69 -6.92
C LEU A 293 -13.04 19.65 -7.87
N ASP A 294 -11.86 20.08 -7.44
CA ASP A 294 -11.00 20.95 -8.22
C ASP A 294 -10.48 20.19 -9.44
N LEU A 295 -10.96 20.56 -10.63
CA LEU A 295 -10.55 19.91 -11.87
C LEU A 295 -9.09 20.18 -12.23
N SER A 296 -8.44 21.17 -11.59
CA SER A 296 -7.02 21.49 -11.84
C SER A 296 -6.04 20.47 -11.24
N LYS A 297 -6.54 19.50 -10.46
CA LYS A 297 -5.76 18.42 -9.86
C LYS A 297 -6.37 17.06 -10.15
N LEU A 298 -5.51 16.05 -10.25
CA LEU A 298 -5.93 14.65 -10.16
C LEU A 298 -6.14 14.32 -8.69
N HIS A 299 -7.35 13.90 -8.36
CA HIS A 299 -7.69 13.52 -7.00
C HIS A 299 -7.27 12.07 -6.77
N CYS A 300 -6.41 11.85 -5.78
CA CYS A 300 -6.17 10.51 -5.23
C CYS A 300 -7.38 10.14 -4.37
N ARG A 301 -8.09 9.07 -4.72
CA ARG A 301 -9.22 8.61 -3.89
C ARG A 301 -9.11 7.15 -3.50
N VAL A 302 -9.56 6.91 -2.28
CA VAL A 302 -9.43 5.65 -1.57
C VAL A 302 -10.18 4.52 -2.33
N GLY A 303 -9.45 3.42 -2.53
CA GLY A 303 -10.00 2.08 -2.76
C GLY A 303 -10.35 1.68 -4.20
N GLY A 304 -10.83 2.57 -5.09
CA GLY A 304 -11.19 2.17 -6.47
C GLY A 304 -12.10 0.92 -6.51
N GLN A 305 -11.76 -0.09 -7.33
CA GLN A 305 -12.46 -1.39 -7.33
C GLN A 305 -12.44 -2.12 -5.96
N TYR A 306 -11.49 -1.81 -5.08
CA TYR A 306 -11.29 -2.43 -3.76
C TYR A 306 -12.01 -1.71 -2.60
N GLY A 307 -12.71 -0.60 -2.87
CA GLY A 307 -13.51 0.09 -1.85
C GLY A 307 -13.73 1.57 -2.12
N ALA A 308 -14.57 1.90 -3.10
CA ALA A 308 -14.92 3.29 -3.43
C ALA A 308 -15.61 4.03 -2.27
N SER A 309 -15.28 5.31 -2.10
CA SER A 309 -15.96 6.22 -1.17
C SER A 309 -17.44 6.46 -1.53
N PRO A 310 -18.27 7.01 -0.63
CA PRO A 310 -19.70 7.23 -0.88
C PRO A 310 -19.98 8.15 -2.08
N LEU A 311 -21.00 7.79 -2.86
CA LEU A 311 -21.50 8.55 -4.01
C LEU A 311 -20.43 8.86 -5.07
N THR A 312 -19.41 8.00 -5.15
CA THR A 312 -18.37 8.00 -6.18
C THR A 312 -18.07 6.55 -6.58
N GLY A 313 -17.27 6.38 -7.62
CA GLY A 313 -16.99 5.09 -8.24
C GLY A 313 -16.39 5.30 -9.62
N SER A 314 -16.62 4.38 -10.54
CA SER A 314 -16.13 4.51 -11.91
C SER A 314 -17.25 4.25 -12.92
N ILE A 315 -17.31 5.09 -13.95
CA ILE A 315 -18.24 4.91 -15.07
C ILE A 315 -17.83 3.73 -15.95
N GLY A 316 -16.54 3.45 -16.01
CA GLY A 316 -15.92 2.44 -16.86
C GLY A 316 -14.41 2.42 -16.67
N VAL A 317 -13.82 1.25 -16.93
CA VAL A 317 -12.38 1.03 -16.88
C VAL A 317 -11.89 0.63 -18.27
N VAL A 318 -10.80 1.26 -18.72
CA VAL A 318 -10.04 0.85 -19.91
C VAL A 318 -8.60 0.62 -19.50
N THR A 319 -8.10 -0.62 -19.67
CA THR A 319 -6.71 -0.95 -19.34
C THR A 319 -5.85 -0.92 -20.59
N VAL A 320 -4.78 -0.13 -20.58
CA VAL A 320 -3.80 -0.05 -21.66
C VAL A 320 -2.82 -1.22 -21.60
N ASN A 321 -2.55 -1.84 -22.76
CA ASN A 321 -1.59 -2.93 -22.92
C ASN A 321 -0.20 -2.38 -23.26
N LEU A 322 0.60 -2.08 -22.25
CA LEU A 322 1.92 -1.47 -22.45
C LEU A 322 2.89 -2.35 -23.27
N PRO A 323 2.93 -3.70 -23.09
CA PRO A 323 3.74 -4.58 -23.93
C PRO A 323 3.45 -4.44 -25.42
N ASN A 324 2.16 -4.43 -25.82
CA ASN A 324 1.76 -4.27 -27.21
C ASN A 324 2.29 -2.96 -27.82
N LEU A 325 2.17 -1.86 -27.07
CA LEU A 325 2.71 -0.56 -27.51
C LEU A 325 4.23 -0.58 -27.62
N ALA A 326 4.92 -1.27 -26.70
CA ALA A 326 6.37 -1.46 -26.76
C ALA A 326 6.79 -2.28 -27.99
N TYR A 327 6.08 -3.35 -28.34
CA TYR A 327 6.37 -4.14 -29.54
C TYR A 327 6.21 -3.32 -30.83
N ARG A 328 5.25 -2.39 -30.87
CA ARG A 328 5.04 -1.46 -32.00
C ARG A 328 6.09 -0.36 -32.09
N SER A 329 6.84 -0.13 -31.02
CA SER A 329 7.80 0.98 -30.93
C SER A 329 9.19 0.64 -31.49
N ASP A 330 9.47 -0.63 -31.77
CA ASP A 330 10.78 -1.13 -32.25
C ASP A 330 11.96 -0.68 -31.36
N GLY A 331 11.75 -0.60 -30.05
CA GLY A 331 12.78 -0.18 -29.07
C GLY A 331 12.94 1.34 -28.93
N SER A 332 12.18 2.15 -29.67
CA SER A 332 12.23 3.61 -29.57
C SER A 332 11.31 4.12 -28.46
N LYS A 333 11.91 4.68 -27.41
CA LYS A 333 11.19 5.38 -26.33
C LYS A 333 10.26 6.48 -26.84
N ALA A 334 10.71 7.28 -27.81
CA ALA A 334 9.90 8.36 -28.36
C ALA A 334 8.65 7.83 -29.10
N ARG A 335 8.82 6.75 -29.87
CA ARG A 335 7.69 6.10 -30.56
C ARG A 335 6.74 5.44 -29.56
N PHE A 336 7.27 4.79 -28.53
CA PHE A 336 6.45 4.22 -27.45
C PHE A 336 5.57 5.27 -26.76
N MET A 337 6.15 6.42 -26.38
CA MET A 337 5.38 7.51 -25.75
C MET A 337 4.32 8.10 -26.71
N ALA A 338 4.61 8.18 -28.01
CA ALA A 338 3.64 8.62 -29.01
C ALA A 338 2.47 7.63 -29.16
N GLU A 339 2.75 6.33 -29.25
CA GLU A 339 1.74 5.27 -29.32
C GLU A 339 0.89 5.22 -28.04
N LEU A 340 1.51 5.45 -26.86
CA LEU A 340 0.81 5.57 -25.58
C LEU A 340 -0.12 6.78 -25.57
N SER A 341 0.37 7.96 -25.98
CA SER A 341 -0.42 9.19 -26.04
C SER A 341 -1.68 9.05 -26.88
N ASP A 342 -1.56 8.45 -28.06
CA ASP A 342 -2.68 8.25 -28.97
C ASP A 342 -3.63 7.15 -28.46
N THR A 343 -3.11 6.07 -27.88
CA THR A 343 -3.93 5.03 -27.25
C THR A 343 -4.73 5.58 -26.06
N LEU A 344 -4.15 6.47 -25.25
CA LEU A 344 -4.84 7.15 -24.14
C LEU A 344 -5.98 8.05 -24.63
N ARG A 345 -5.79 8.76 -25.76
CA ARG A 345 -6.85 9.56 -26.37
C ARG A 345 -8.04 8.69 -26.78
N VAL A 346 -7.81 7.58 -27.47
CA VAL A 346 -8.91 6.68 -27.88
C VAL A 346 -9.59 6.04 -26.67
N ALA A 347 -8.83 5.73 -25.61
CA ALA A 347 -9.39 5.24 -24.35
C ALA A 347 -10.29 6.29 -23.69
N LYS A 348 -9.87 7.56 -23.64
CA LYS A 348 -10.70 8.71 -23.20
C LYS A 348 -12.01 8.76 -23.97
N ASP A 349 -11.95 8.76 -25.31
CA ASP A 349 -13.12 8.86 -26.17
C ASP A 349 -14.13 7.73 -25.91
N SER A 350 -13.64 6.51 -25.65
CA SER A 350 -14.51 5.38 -25.29
C SER A 350 -15.23 5.58 -23.94
N LEU A 351 -14.56 6.12 -22.93
CA LEU A 351 -15.13 6.36 -21.61
C LEU A 351 -16.17 7.49 -21.64
N GLU A 352 -15.93 8.54 -22.42
CA GLU A 352 -16.87 9.65 -22.60
C GLU A 352 -18.14 9.24 -23.36
N ILE A 353 -18.00 8.39 -24.39
CA ILE A 353 -19.15 7.77 -25.07
C ILE A 353 -19.95 6.92 -24.08
N LYS A 354 -19.28 6.07 -23.29
CA LYS A 354 -19.94 5.24 -22.27
C LYS A 354 -20.69 6.10 -21.26
N ARG A 355 -20.08 7.17 -20.76
CA ARG A 355 -20.70 8.11 -19.81
C ARG A 355 -21.97 8.72 -20.37
N THR A 356 -21.91 9.22 -21.61
CA THR A 356 -23.07 9.82 -22.29
C THR A 356 -24.19 8.80 -22.46
N MET A 357 -23.85 7.58 -22.88
CA MET A 357 -24.81 6.50 -23.08
C MET A 357 -25.51 6.11 -21.77
N VAL A 358 -24.77 5.97 -20.68
CA VAL A 358 -25.32 5.58 -19.37
C VAL A 358 -26.16 6.71 -18.75
N ASP A 359 -25.69 7.97 -18.78
CA ASP A 359 -26.46 9.10 -18.21
C ASP A 359 -27.76 9.36 -18.98
N SER A 360 -27.74 9.26 -20.31
CA SER A 360 -28.93 9.47 -21.16
C SER A 360 -29.99 8.37 -21.01
N ASN A 361 -29.59 7.18 -20.56
CA ASN A 361 -30.47 6.03 -20.37
C ASN A 361 -30.72 5.72 -18.88
N ALA A 362 -30.67 6.74 -18.00
CA ALA A 362 -30.81 6.57 -16.55
C ALA A 362 -32.08 5.83 -16.10
N ALA A 363 -33.14 5.82 -16.91
CA ALA A 363 -34.36 5.05 -16.66
C ALA A 363 -34.13 3.52 -16.60
N LEU A 364 -33.02 3.01 -17.14
CA LEU A 364 -32.60 1.61 -17.01
C LEU A 364 -32.06 1.27 -15.61
N TYR A 365 -31.70 2.28 -14.82
CA TYR A 365 -31.11 2.13 -13.48
C TYR A 365 -31.96 2.87 -12.42
N PRO A 366 -33.24 2.49 -12.25
CA PRO A 366 -34.17 3.25 -11.43
C PRO A 366 -33.73 3.39 -9.96
N TYR A 367 -33.06 2.40 -9.37
CA TYR A 367 -32.57 2.51 -8.00
C TYR A 367 -31.33 3.41 -7.93
N ALA A 368 -30.34 3.21 -8.81
CA ALA A 368 -29.17 4.08 -8.86
C ALA A 368 -29.55 5.54 -9.11
N ALA A 369 -30.50 5.80 -10.03
CA ALA A 369 -31.02 7.13 -10.30
C ALA A 369 -31.70 7.75 -9.07
N HIS A 370 -32.44 6.97 -8.28
CA HIS A 370 -33.04 7.46 -7.04
C HIS A 370 -31.98 7.91 -6.02
N TYR A 371 -31.00 7.05 -5.71
CA TYR A 371 -29.96 7.36 -4.72
C TYR A 371 -28.91 8.37 -5.22
N LEU A 372 -28.80 8.60 -6.52
CA LEU A 372 -27.95 9.65 -7.12
C LEU A 372 -28.73 10.92 -7.50
N SER A 373 -30.03 11.00 -7.17
CA SER A 373 -30.91 12.12 -7.55
C SER A 373 -30.41 13.47 -7.04
N ALA A 374 -29.92 13.52 -5.79
CA ALA A 374 -29.33 14.73 -5.21
C ALA A 374 -28.14 15.25 -6.04
N THR A 375 -27.29 14.34 -6.53
CA THR A 375 -26.18 14.68 -7.44
C THR A 375 -26.73 15.24 -8.75
N LYS A 376 -27.70 14.55 -9.38
CA LYS A 376 -28.33 15.00 -10.64
C LYS A 376 -28.94 16.39 -10.53
N HIS A 377 -29.67 16.68 -9.44
CA HIS A 377 -30.28 17.99 -9.20
C HIS A 377 -29.23 19.10 -9.07
N ARG A 378 -28.06 18.80 -8.52
CA ARG A 378 -26.98 19.76 -8.29
C ARG A 378 -26.10 19.98 -9.53
N THR A 379 -25.74 18.91 -10.23
CA THR A 379 -24.69 18.94 -11.28
C THR A 379 -25.22 18.73 -12.69
N GLY A 380 -26.47 18.31 -12.83
CA GLY A 380 -27.07 17.99 -14.13
C GLY A 380 -26.73 16.58 -14.66
N SER A 381 -25.94 15.75 -13.95
CA SER A 381 -25.69 14.34 -14.29
C SER A 381 -25.69 13.46 -13.03
N TYR A 382 -26.11 12.19 -13.16
CA TYR A 382 -26.10 11.23 -12.05
C TYR A 382 -24.66 10.80 -11.70
N TRP A 383 -23.78 10.78 -12.69
CA TRP A 383 -22.46 10.15 -12.63
C TRP A 383 -21.31 11.17 -12.58
N THR A 384 -21.58 12.45 -12.28
CA THR A 384 -20.54 13.51 -12.22
C THR A 384 -19.39 13.16 -11.28
N ASN A 385 -19.67 12.44 -10.20
CA ASN A 385 -18.69 12.06 -9.19
C ASN A 385 -17.95 10.75 -9.50
N HIS A 386 -18.32 10.05 -10.58
CA HIS A 386 -17.71 8.79 -10.99
C HIS A 386 -16.55 9.06 -11.94
N PHE A 387 -15.41 8.44 -11.69
CA PHE A 387 -14.21 8.59 -12.50
C PHE A 387 -14.32 7.84 -13.83
N SER A 388 -13.69 8.40 -14.87
CA SER A 388 -13.29 7.73 -16.09
C SER A 388 -11.93 7.08 -15.83
N THR A 389 -11.90 5.76 -15.64
CA THR A 389 -10.72 5.06 -15.13
C THR A 389 -9.84 4.53 -16.25
N ILE A 390 -8.58 4.95 -16.25
CA ILE A 390 -7.56 4.39 -17.12
C ILE A 390 -6.63 3.53 -16.29
N GLY A 391 -6.53 2.25 -16.65
CA GLY A 391 -5.62 1.31 -16.03
C GLY A 391 -4.45 0.94 -16.93
N ILE A 392 -3.44 0.29 -16.37
CA ILE A 392 -2.31 -0.25 -17.15
C ILE A 392 -2.00 -1.69 -16.77
N ASN A 393 -1.40 -2.43 -17.69
CA ASN A 393 -0.93 -3.80 -17.47
C ASN A 393 0.38 -4.06 -18.23
N GLY A 394 1.25 -4.91 -17.66
CA GLY A 394 2.44 -5.42 -18.31
C GLY A 394 3.61 -4.44 -18.37
N THR A 395 3.76 -3.52 -17.40
CA THR A 395 4.88 -2.56 -17.45
C THR A 395 6.23 -3.27 -17.45
N ASN A 396 6.38 -4.35 -16.68
CA ASN A 396 7.62 -5.14 -16.69
C ASN A 396 7.95 -5.66 -18.11
N GLU A 397 7.00 -6.29 -18.78
CA GLU A 397 7.23 -6.85 -20.12
C GLU A 397 7.43 -5.77 -21.19
N ALA A 398 6.79 -4.61 -21.03
CA ALA A 398 7.05 -3.45 -21.88
C ALA A 398 8.50 -2.96 -21.75
N LEU A 399 9.04 -2.93 -20.53
CA LEU A 399 10.44 -2.54 -20.29
C LEU A 399 11.42 -3.57 -20.86
N VAL A 400 11.12 -4.87 -20.69
CA VAL A 400 11.92 -5.94 -21.32
C VAL A 400 11.91 -5.79 -22.84
N ALA A 401 10.78 -5.44 -23.45
CA ALA A 401 10.68 -5.24 -24.89
C ALA A 401 11.45 -4.01 -25.39
N LEU A 402 11.55 -2.95 -24.57
CA LEU A 402 12.24 -1.70 -24.91
C LEU A 402 13.75 -1.76 -24.66
N PHE A 403 14.18 -2.35 -23.55
CA PHE A 403 15.55 -2.26 -23.04
C PHE A 403 16.25 -3.61 -22.85
N GLY A 404 15.52 -4.72 -22.98
CA GLY A 404 16.02 -6.06 -22.70
C GLY A 404 15.97 -6.45 -21.21
N GLU A 405 15.70 -5.50 -20.31
CA GLU A 405 15.64 -5.71 -18.86
C GLU A 405 14.33 -5.18 -18.28
N GLY A 406 13.87 -5.81 -17.19
CA GLY A 406 12.55 -5.53 -16.61
C GLY A 406 12.51 -4.36 -15.62
N ILE A 407 11.37 -4.26 -14.92
CA ILE A 407 11.09 -3.13 -14.01
C ILE A 407 12.06 -3.04 -12.83
N GLY A 408 12.62 -4.16 -12.38
CA GLY A 408 13.61 -4.18 -11.30
C GLY A 408 14.88 -3.35 -11.60
N LYS A 409 15.22 -3.14 -12.88
CA LYS A 409 16.34 -2.29 -13.32
C LYS A 409 15.89 -0.95 -13.91
N HIS A 410 14.72 -0.92 -14.54
CA HIS A 410 14.19 0.27 -15.22
C HIS A 410 13.01 0.93 -14.48
N LYS A 411 12.96 0.88 -13.15
CA LYS A 411 11.94 1.54 -12.31
C LYS A 411 11.77 3.03 -12.64
N ALA A 412 12.86 3.75 -12.92
CA ALA A 412 12.80 5.17 -13.26
C ALA A 412 11.97 5.45 -14.51
N PHE A 413 12.05 4.59 -15.54
CA PHE A 413 11.23 4.75 -16.74
C PHE A 413 9.78 4.33 -16.51
N ALA A 414 9.51 3.35 -15.64
CA ALA A 414 8.15 3.05 -15.22
C ALA A 414 7.47 4.25 -14.55
N LEU A 415 8.18 4.96 -13.66
CA LEU A 415 7.68 6.19 -13.05
C LEU A 415 7.42 7.29 -14.09
N GLU A 416 8.33 7.46 -15.06
CA GLU A 416 8.13 8.40 -16.18
C GLU A 416 6.86 8.08 -16.99
N ILE A 417 6.55 6.80 -17.21
CA ILE A 417 5.31 6.38 -17.86
C ILE A 417 4.08 6.77 -17.02
N LEU A 418 4.12 6.55 -15.71
CA LEU A 418 3.01 6.90 -14.82
C LEU A 418 2.79 8.42 -14.77
N ASP A 419 3.87 9.20 -14.69
CA ASP A 419 3.83 10.66 -14.72
C ASP A 419 3.26 11.16 -16.05
N PHE A 420 3.74 10.61 -17.17
CA PHE A 420 3.19 10.94 -18.49
C PHE A 420 1.68 10.64 -18.58
N ILE A 421 1.23 9.48 -18.08
CA ILE A 421 -0.20 9.14 -18.09
C ILE A 421 -0.97 10.15 -17.23
N LYS A 422 -0.51 10.45 -16.01
CA LYS A 422 -1.16 11.44 -15.13
C LYS A 422 -1.30 12.80 -15.82
N ASP A 423 -0.27 13.30 -16.48
CA ASP A 423 -0.33 14.57 -17.20
C ASP A 423 -1.43 14.55 -18.28
N ARG A 424 -1.52 13.46 -19.06
CA ARG A 424 -2.58 13.29 -20.07
C ARG A 424 -3.96 13.19 -19.45
N LEU A 425 -4.12 12.48 -18.33
CA LEU A 425 -5.41 12.41 -17.63
C LEU A 425 -5.83 13.79 -17.11
N GLN A 426 -4.89 14.58 -16.61
CA GLN A 426 -5.14 15.94 -16.16
C GLN A 426 -5.59 16.85 -17.32
N GLU A 427 -4.98 16.72 -18.49
CA GLU A 427 -5.44 17.39 -19.72
C GLU A 427 -6.88 16.96 -20.07
N PHE A 428 -7.19 15.66 -20.00
CA PHE A 428 -8.52 15.15 -20.28
C PHE A 428 -9.57 15.66 -19.29
N GLN A 429 -9.25 15.76 -18.00
CA GLN A 429 -10.17 16.37 -17.01
C GLN A 429 -10.51 17.81 -17.36
N ASN A 430 -9.51 18.60 -17.77
CA ASN A 430 -9.69 19.99 -18.15
C ASN A 430 -10.49 20.13 -19.47
N GLU A 431 -10.26 19.25 -20.44
CA GLU A 431 -10.94 19.23 -21.74
C GLU A 431 -12.42 18.83 -21.61
N THR A 432 -12.69 17.75 -20.87
CA THR A 432 -14.02 17.12 -20.81
C THR A 432 -14.88 17.63 -19.65
N GLY A 433 -14.26 18.18 -18.60
CA GLY A 433 -14.92 18.52 -17.34
C GLY A 433 -15.29 17.31 -16.46
N ASN A 434 -14.89 16.10 -16.84
CA ASN A 434 -15.12 14.87 -16.08
C ASN A 434 -13.88 14.45 -15.30
N LEU A 435 -14.07 13.64 -14.25
CA LEU A 435 -12.97 13.15 -13.39
C LEU A 435 -12.28 11.94 -14.03
N TYR A 436 -10.95 11.89 -13.92
CA TYR A 436 -10.12 10.78 -14.40
C TYR A 436 -9.19 10.29 -13.30
N ASN A 437 -8.90 8.99 -13.30
CA ASN A 437 -7.92 8.41 -12.38
C ASN A 437 -7.10 7.31 -13.06
N LEU A 438 -5.90 7.09 -12.50
CA LEU A 438 -4.97 6.06 -12.93
C LEU A 438 -5.06 4.86 -11.97
N GLU A 439 -5.39 3.68 -12.48
CA GLU A 439 -5.58 2.46 -11.68
C GLU A 439 -4.52 1.39 -11.96
N ALA A 440 -4.06 0.74 -10.89
CA ALA A 440 -3.26 -0.47 -10.97
C ALA A 440 -4.19 -1.66 -11.24
N SER A 441 -4.59 -1.84 -12.51
CA SER A 441 -5.61 -2.84 -12.86
C SER A 441 -5.29 -4.24 -12.32
N PRO A 442 -6.20 -4.86 -11.54
CA PRO A 442 -6.03 -6.24 -11.06
C PRO A 442 -5.87 -7.26 -12.19
N ALA A 443 -6.42 -6.98 -13.37
CA ALA A 443 -6.20 -7.72 -14.60
C ALA A 443 -6.35 -9.25 -14.47
N GLU A 444 -7.33 -9.73 -13.69
CA GLU A 444 -7.53 -11.16 -13.38
C GLU A 444 -7.47 -12.06 -14.61
N SER A 445 -8.28 -11.73 -15.62
CA SER A 445 -8.28 -12.39 -16.93
C SER A 445 -7.51 -11.60 -17.98
N THR A 446 -7.47 -10.26 -17.84
CA THR A 446 -6.88 -9.35 -18.82
C THR A 446 -5.40 -9.63 -19.04
N CYS A 447 -4.64 -9.97 -17.98
CA CYS A 447 -3.20 -10.26 -18.10
C CYS A 447 -2.92 -11.45 -19.02
N TYR A 448 -3.78 -12.47 -19.01
CA TYR A 448 -3.72 -13.63 -19.88
C TYR A 448 -4.27 -13.33 -21.28
N LYS A 449 -5.39 -12.59 -21.35
CA LYS A 449 -6.02 -12.20 -22.61
C LYS A 449 -5.06 -11.38 -23.48
N PHE A 450 -4.38 -10.40 -22.89
CA PHE A 450 -3.39 -9.58 -23.59
C PHE A 450 -2.25 -10.43 -24.13
N ALA A 451 -1.59 -11.20 -23.26
CA ALA A 451 -0.47 -12.05 -23.68
C ALA A 451 -0.87 -13.06 -24.77
N ARG A 452 -2.05 -13.67 -24.68
CA ARG A 452 -2.53 -14.61 -25.69
C ARG A 452 -2.80 -13.93 -27.03
N GLN A 453 -3.42 -12.76 -27.03
CA GLN A 453 -3.74 -12.05 -28.27
C GLN A 453 -2.48 -11.47 -28.92
N ASP A 454 -1.53 -10.97 -28.12
CA ASP A 454 -0.26 -10.47 -28.65
C ASP A 454 0.59 -11.59 -29.26
N LYS A 455 0.51 -12.84 -28.75
CA LYS A 455 1.13 -14.00 -29.42
C LYS A 455 0.65 -14.22 -30.85
N ILE A 456 -0.60 -13.85 -31.15
CA ILE A 456 -1.17 -13.96 -32.49
C ILE A 456 -0.75 -12.77 -33.35
N LEU A 457 -0.74 -11.57 -32.77
CA LEU A 457 -0.41 -10.33 -33.48
C LEU A 457 1.10 -10.18 -33.78
N PHE A 458 1.96 -10.73 -32.92
CA PHE A 458 3.42 -10.65 -33.01
C PHE A 458 4.05 -12.05 -32.88
N PRO A 459 3.83 -12.95 -33.85
CA PRO A 459 4.28 -14.35 -33.76
C PRO A 459 5.81 -14.52 -33.69
N GLU A 460 6.56 -13.51 -34.11
CA GLU A 460 8.03 -13.47 -34.05
C GLU A 460 8.59 -13.15 -32.65
N ARG A 461 7.75 -12.66 -31.73
CA ARG A 461 8.17 -12.24 -30.38
C ARG A 461 8.00 -13.36 -29.37
N GLN A 462 8.94 -13.44 -28.42
CA GLN A 462 8.80 -14.33 -27.27
C GLN A 462 7.89 -13.69 -26.22
N ILE A 463 6.61 -14.04 -26.24
CA ILE A 463 5.61 -13.51 -25.32
C ILE A 463 5.31 -14.51 -24.19
N PRO A 464 5.30 -14.10 -22.91
CA PRO A 464 4.98 -14.99 -21.79
C PRO A 464 3.52 -15.49 -21.81
N THR A 465 3.18 -16.38 -20.89
CA THR A 465 1.79 -16.88 -20.77
C THR A 465 0.83 -15.83 -20.23
N PHE A 466 1.31 -14.93 -19.37
CA PHE A 466 0.56 -13.81 -18.81
C PHE A 466 1.50 -12.60 -18.68
N TYR A 467 0.92 -11.40 -18.62
CA TYR A 467 1.66 -10.17 -18.29
C TYR A 467 1.59 -9.83 -16.82
N THR A 468 2.66 -9.22 -16.30
CA THR A 468 2.72 -8.81 -14.90
C THR A 468 1.68 -7.71 -14.63
N ASN A 469 0.98 -7.81 -13.51
CA ASN A 469 -0.06 -6.86 -13.15
C ASN A 469 0.52 -5.44 -13.02
N SER A 470 -0.11 -4.47 -13.69
CA SER A 470 0.21 -3.04 -13.59
C SER A 470 1.72 -2.73 -13.63
N THR A 471 2.29 -2.27 -12.51
CA THR A 471 3.72 -1.96 -12.29
C THR A 471 4.33 -2.83 -11.20
N MET A 472 3.69 -3.96 -10.89
CA MET A 472 4.21 -4.92 -9.92
C MET A 472 5.55 -5.49 -10.36
N LEU A 473 6.36 -5.91 -9.40
CA LEU A 473 7.49 -6.78 -9.68
C LEU A 473 6.97 -8.12 -10.22
N PRO A 474 7.69 -8.77 -11.16
CA PRO A 474 7.44 -10.17 -11.47
C PRO A 474 7.41 -11.01 -10.20
N VAL A 475 6.46 -11.95 -10.13
CA VAL A 475 6.13 -12.71 -8.92
C VAL A 475 7.26 -13.61 -8.41
N ASP A 476 8.30 -13.81 -9.21
CA ASP A 476 9.50 -14.62 -8.92
C ASP A 476 10.76 -13.78 -8.67
N THR A 477 10.64 -12.44 -8.59
CA THR A 477 11.80 -11.55 -8.46
C THR A 477 12.56 -11.75 -7.14
N THR A 478 11.88 -11.51 -6.00
CA THR A 478 12.47 -11.59 -4.66
C THR A 478 11.50 -12.25 -3.70
N ASP A 479 12.03 -12.91 -2.66
CA ASP A 479 11.28 -13.40 -1.52
C ASP A 479 11.40 -12.46 -0.31
N ASP A 480 12.14 -11.35 -0.38
CA ASP A 480 12.21 -10.36 0.70
C ASP A 480 11.04 -9.35 0.60
N LEU A 481 10.14 -9.40 1.58
CA LEU A 481 8.98 -8.50 1.67
C LEU A 481 9.37 -7.01 1.67
N PHE A 482 10.44 -6.66 2.39
CA PHE A 482 10.85 -5.26 2.56
C PHE A 482 11.60 -4.74 1.33
N GLU A 483 12.36 -5.59 0.65
CA GLU A 483 12.96 -5.27 -0.65
C GLU A 483 11.86 -5.01 -1.69
N ALA A 484 10.87 -5.91 -1.78
CA ALA A 484 9.75 -5.77 -2.70
C ALA A 484 8.95 -4.50 -2.42
N LEU A 485 8.62 -4.22 -1.16
CA LEU A 485 7.92 -3.00 -0.76
C LEU A 485 8.75 -1.74 -1.02
N GLY A 486 10.06 -1.74 -0.72
CA GLY A 486 10.93 -0.59 -0.99
C GLY A 486 11.05 -0.29 -2.49
N HIS A 487 11.04 -1.31 -3.34
CA HIS A 487 10.94 -1.10 -4.78
C HIS A 487 9.55 -0.55 -5.17
N GLN A 488 8.48 -1.15 -4.65
CA GLN A 488 7.11 -0.89 -5.06
C GLN A 488 6.54 0.42 -4.52
N GLU A 489 7.05 0.97 -3.42
CA GLU A 489 6.51 2.15 -2.74
C GLU A 489 6.18 3.31 -3.69
N ASP A 490 7.17 3.88 -4.38
CA ASP A 490 6.94 5.03 -5.28
C ASP A 490 5.99 4.70 -6.44
N LEU A 491 6.01 3.46 -6.93
CA LEU A 491 5.14 3.01 -8.02
C LEU A 491 3.69 2.92 -7.55
N GLN A 492 3.46 2.33 -6.37
CA GLN A 492 2.12 2.18 -5.82
C GLN A 492 1.53 3.54 -5.37
N CYS A 493 2.35 4.44 -4.82
CA CYS A 493 1.95 5.80 -4.47
C CYS A 493 1.66 6.69 -5.69
N SER A 494 2.16 6.32 -6.88
CA SER A 494 1.91 7.10 -8.10
C SER A 494 0.49 6.91 -8.68
N TYR A 495 -0.27 5.91 -8.23
CA TYR A 495 -1.64 5.69 -8.68
C TYR A 495 -2.61 6.62 -7.94
N THR A 496 -3.49 7.27 -8.70
CA THR A 496 -4.55 8.15 -8.16
C THR A 496 -5.89 7.42 -7.96
N GLY A 497 -6.01 6.21 -8.54
CA GLY A 497 -7.14 5.30 -8.38
C GLY A 497 -6.81 4.07 -7.54
N GLY A 498 -7.45 2.93 -7.85
CA GLY A 498 -7.25 1.69 -7.12
C GLY A 498 -5.82 1.15 -7.20
N THR A 499 -5.22 0.86 -6.05
CA THR A 499 -3.91 0.21 -5.95
C THR A 499 -3.89 -0.68 -4.70
N VAL A 500 -3.11 -1.77 -4.72
CA VAL A 500 -2.91 -2.63 -3.56
C VAL A 500 -1.63 -3.44 -3.68
N PHE A 501 -0.84 -3.49 -2.61
CA PHE A 501 0.27 -4.42 -2.49
C PHE A 501 -0.16 -5.70 -1.76
N HIS A 502 -0.02 -6.85 -2.43
CA HIS A 502 -0.29 -8.16 -1.85
C HIS A 502 1.00 -8.79 -1.30
N ALA A 503 1.14 -8.86 0.02
CA ALA A 503 2.21 -9.60 0.67
C ALA A 503 1.82 -11.09 0.74
N PHE A 504 2.19 -11.89 -0.26
CA PHE A 504 1.92 -13.33 -0.30
C PHE A 504 2.87 -14.10 0.64
N LEU A 505 2.38 -14.57 1.79
CA LEU A 505 3.20 -15.09 2.90
C LEU A 505 3.35 -16.63 2.94
N GLY A 506 2.85 -17.34 1.93
CA GLY A 506 2.92 -18.80 1.86
C GLY A 506 1.86 -19.47 2.74
N GLU A 507 2.05 -19.55 4.04
CA GLU A 507 1.08 -20.15 4.96
C GLU A 507 0.58 -19.16 6.02
N ARG A 508 -0.36 -19.60 6.86
CA ARG A 508 -0.90 -18.79 7.95
C ARG A 508 0.21 -18.32 8.89
N LEU A 509 0.06 -17.10 9.40
CA LEU A 509 0.93 -16.58 10.45
C LEU A 509 0.72 -17.35 11.77
N PRO A 510 1.80 -17.70 12.50
CA PRO A 510 1.72 -18.51 13.72
C PRO A 510 0.93 -17.83 14.86
N ASP A 511 0.98 -16.50 14.96
CA ASP A 511 0.30 -15.74 16.00
C ASP A 511 -0.35 -14.45 15.45
N TRP A 512 -1.45 -14.04 16.06
CA TRP A 512 -2.12 -12.77 15.76
C TRP A 512 -1.23 -11.57 16.09
N LYS A 513 -0.37 -11.67 17.12
CA LYS A 513 0.60 -10.62 17.46
C LYS A 513 1.56 -10.33 16.31
N LEU A 514 1.96 -11.39 15.60
CA LEU A 514 2.86 -11.27 14.46
C LEU A 514 2.18 -10.57 13.29
N ALA A 515 0.92 -10.91 13.00
CA ALA A 515 0.12 -10.21 12.00
C ALA A 515 0.01 -8.72 12.34
N ARG A 516 -0.32 -8.41 13.60
CA ARG A 516 -0.39 -7.05 14.10
C ARG A 516 0.93 -6.29 13.93
N GLU A 517 2.04 -6.84 14.43
CA GLU A 517 3.35 -6.18 14.34
C GLU A 517 3.81 -6.01 12.90
N LEU A 518 3.49 -6.97 12.02
CA LEU A 518 3.79 -6.84 10.60
C LEU A 518 2.99 -5.68 10.00
N ILE A 519 1.66 -5.64 10.18
CA ILE A 519 0.84 -4.52 9.69
C ILE A 519 1.34 -3.18 10.23
N LYS A 520 1.55 -3.07 11.55
CA LYS A 520 2.09 -1.87 12.20
C LYS A 520 3.43 -1.45 11.60
N THR A 521 4.33 -2.41 11.35
CA THR A 521 5.64 -2.13 10.75
C THR A 521 5.50 -1.69 9.30
N LEU A 522 4.64 -2.32 8.52
CA LEU A 522 4.44 -2.00 7.11
C LEU A 522 3.80 -0.62 6.94
N THR A 523 2.73 -0.33 7.68
CA THR A 523 2.03 0.97 7.60
C THR A 523 2.89 2.12 8.12
N ALA A 524 3.75 1.88 9.13
CA ALA A 524 4.65 2.90 9.65
C ALA A 524 5.90 3.14 8.78
N ARG A 525 6.41 2.11 8.07
CA ARG A 525 7.65 2.22 7.28
C ARG A 525 7.43 2.65 5.83
N PHE A 526 6.30 2.27 5.23
CA PHE A 526 6.04 2.50 3.81
C PHE A 526 4.78 3.34 3.64
N ARG A 527 4.78 4.17 2.59
CA ARG A 527 3.66 5.03 2.21
C ARG A 527 2.64 4.35 1.31
N VAL A 528 2.75 3.03 1.11
CA VAL A 528 1.86 2.25 0.25
C VAL A 528 0.41 2.39 0.76
N PRO A 529 -0.55 2.84 -0.08
CA PRO A 529 -1.90 3.17 0.37
C PRO A 529 -2.70 1.97 0.90
N TYR A 530 -2.54 0.81 0.26
CA TYR A 530 -3.32 -0.39 0.51
C TYR A 530 -2.45 -1.62 0.55
N LEU A 531 -2.65 -2.44 1.58
CA LEU A 531 -1.89 -3.66 1.76
C LEU A 531 -2.74 -4.81 2.30
N THR A 532 -2.34 -6.02 1.93
CA THR A 532 -2.91 -7.27 2.45
C THR A 532 -1.80 -8.23 2.81
N LEU A 533 -1.95 -8.94 3.92
CA LEU A 533 -1.18 -10.15 4.18
C LEU A 533 -1.95 -11.32 3.57
N THR A 534 -1.33 -12.14 2.73
CA THR A 534 -2.03 -13.18 1.97
C THR A 534 -1.37 -14.54 2.21
N PRO A 535 -1.84 -15.31 3.19
CA PRO A 535 -1.47 -16.72 3.33
C PRO A 535 -2.22 -17.58 2.31
N THR A 536 -1.64 -18.72 1.96
CA THR A 536 -2.30 -19.84 1.27
C THR A 536 -2.70 -20.87 2.32
N PHE A 537 -3.87 -21.48 2.16
CA PHE A 537 -4.38 -22.49 3.07
C PHE A 537 -5.26 -23.48 2.33
N SER A 538 -5.51 -24.64 2.93
CA SER A 538 -6.34 -25.70 2.36
C SER A 538 -7.57 -25.95 3.21
N ILE A 539 -8.71 -26.31 2.60
CA ILE A 539 -9.92 -26.73 3.32
C ILE A 539 -10.21 -28.19 2.97
N CYS A 540 -10.21 -29.05 3.98
CA CYS A 540 -10.66 -30.44 3.89
C CYS A 540 -12.18 -30.51 4.12
N PRO A 541 -12.94 -31.24 3.29
CA PRO A 541 -14.40 -31.40 3.50
C PRO A 541 -14.77 -32.00 4.86
N THR A 542 -13.90 -32.87 5.40
CA THR A 542 -14.16 -33.60 6.65
C THR A 542 -13.55 -32.89 7.86
N HIS A 543 -12.32 -32.39 7.72
CA HIS A 543 -11.55 -31.86 8.84
C HIS A 543 -11.42 -30.33 8.83
N GLY A 544 -12.00 -29.64 7.86
CA GLY A 544 -11.93 -28.18 7.74
C GLY A 544 -10.52 -27.66 7.44
N TYR A 545 -10.20 -26.49 7.98
CA TYR A 545 -8.96 -25.75 7.71
C TYR A 545 -7.68 -26.57 7.92
N ARG A 546 -6.76 -26.43 6.97
CA ARG A 546 -5.40 -26.98 6.92
C ARG A 546 -4.42 -25.85 6.62
N THR A 547 -3.26 -25.90 7.26
CA THR A 547 -2.23 -24.86 7.10
C THR A 547 -1.48 -25.06 5.79
N GLY A 548 -1.29 -23.99 5.03
CA GLY A 548 -0.50 -24.02 3.81
C GLY A 548 -1.19 -24.71 2.63
N GLU A 549 -0.41 -24.90 1.57
CA GLU A 549 -0.85 -25.61 0.36
C GLU A 549 -0.72 -27.13 0.57
N GLU A 550 -1.80 -27.73 1.06
CA GLU A 550 -1.94 -29.19 1.13
C GLU A 550 -2.97 -29.64 0.11
N PRO A 551 -2.62 -30.26 -1.04
CA PRO A 551 -3.61 -30.75 -2.04
C PRO A 551 -4.42 -31.97 -1.55
N ARG A 552 -3.92 -32.67 -0.54
CA ARG A 552 -4.60 -33.78 0.14
C ARG A 552 -4.45 -33.62 1.64
N CYS A 553 -5.52 -33.93 2.36
CA CYS A 553 -5.53 -33.80 3.81
C CYS A 553 -4.59 -34.84 4.45
N ALA A 554 -3.67 -34.39 5.30
CA ALA A 554 -2.75 -35.29 6.01
C ALA A 554 -3.46 -36.30 6.96
N ILE A 555 -4.72 -36.04 7.32
CA ILE A 555 -5.49 -36.88 8.27
C ILE A 555 -6.32 -37.96 7.56
N CYS A 556 -7.13 -37.62 6.54
CA CYS A 556 -7.96 -38.60 5.81
C CYS A 556 -7.46 -38.96 4.41
N GLY A 557 -6.52 -38.22 3.83
CA GLY A 557 -6.06 -38.42 2.45
C GLY A 557 -6.99 -37.89 1.36
N ASP A 558 -8.15 -37.32 1.72
CA ASP A 558 -9.10 -36.71 0.79
C ASP A 558 -8.51 -35.48 0.10
N ALA A 559 -8.98 -35.21 -1.11
CA ALA A 559 -8.64 -33.98 -1.82
C ALA A 559 -9.18 -32.75 -1.07
N THR A 560 -8.36 -31.72 -0.96
CA THR A 560 -8.68 -30.45 -0.32
C THR A 560 -8.95 -29.36 -1.36
N LEU A 561 -9.54 -28.26 -0.90
CA LEU A 561 -9.62 -27.02 -1.67
C LEU A 561 -8.49 -26.09 -1.22
N VAL A 562 -7.49 -25.88 -2.08
CA VAL A 562 -6.42 -24.90 -1.83
C VAL A 562 -6.94 -23.50 -2.16
N TYR A 563 -6.97 -22.61 -1.18
CA TYR A 563 -7.37 -21.21 -1.31
C TYR A 563 -6.16 -20.28 -1.28
N SER A 564 -6.17 -19.30 -2.17
CA SER A 564 -5.28 -18.14 -2.12
C SER A 564 -6.02 -16.92 -2.67
N ARG A 565 -5.41 -15.73 -2.56
CA ARG A 565 -5.96 -14.51 -3.16
C ARG A 565 -5.52 -14.43 -4.62
N ILE A 566 -6.50 -14.35 -5.53
CA ILE A 566 -6.22 -14.27 -6.97
C ILE A 566 -5.75 -12.86 -7.38
N VAL A 567 -6.60 -11.85 -7.17
CA VAL A 567 -6.30 -10.42 -7.42
C VAL A 567 -6.90 -9.46 -6.39
N GLY A 568 -7.74 -9.99 -5.50
CA GLY A 568 -8.71 -9.19 -4.75
C GLY A 568 -9.45 -9.96 -3.65
N TYR A 569 -9.80 -11.20 -3.93
CA TYR A 569 -10.62 -12.04 -3.06
C TYR A 569 -10.11 -13.48 -3.12
N PHE A 570 -10.56 -14.29 -2.16
CA PHE A 570 -10.15 -15.69 -2.04
C PHE A 570 -10.99 -16.59 -2.94
N ARG A 571 -10.31 -17.44 -3.72
CA ARG A 571 -10.93 -18.52 -4.50
C ARG A 571 -10.07 -19.77 -4.50
N PRO A 572 -10.67 -20.96 -4.66
CA PRO A 572 -9.91 -22.18 -4.87
C PRO A 572 -9.01 -22.07 -6.11
N THR A 573 -7.74 -22.46 -6.01
CA THR A 573 -6.76 -22.35 -7.11
C THR A 573 -7.16 -23.15 -8.35
N ARG A 574 -7.95 -24.22 -8.18
CA ARG A 574 -8.50 -25.03 -9.29
C ARG A 574 -9.47 -24.26 -10.19
N ASP A 575 -10.08 -23.19 -9.68
CA ASP A 575 -11.07 -22.38 -10.40
C ASP A 575 -10.40 -21.21 -11.15
N TRP A 576 -9.07 -21.07 -11.04
CA TRP A 576 -8.33 -19.96 -11.62
C TRP A 576 -8.10 -20.17 -13.12
N ASN A 577 -8.06 -19.07 -13.87
CA ASN A 577 -7.69 -19.13 -15.27
C ASN A 577 -6.22 -19.56 -15.46
N LYS A 578 -5.88 -20.00 -16.67
CA LYS A 578 -4.53 -20.51 -16.99
C LYS A 578 -3.41 -19.52 -16.68
N GLY A 579 -3.62 -18.22 -16.90
CA GLY A 579 -2.61 -17.21 -16.60
C GLY A 579 -2.36 -17.11 -15.09
N LYS A 580 -3.42 -17.03 -14.29
CA LYS A 580 -3.34 -16.97 -12.83
C LYS A 580 -2.84 -18.27 -12.20
N ALA A 581 -3.16 -19.42 -12.79
CA ALA A 581 -2.58 -20.69 -12.36
C ALA A 581 -1.05 -20.72 -12.55
N VAL A 582 -0.54 -20.27 -13.71
CA VAL A 582 0.92 -20.19 -13.95
C VAL A 582 1.56 -19.12 -13.07
N GLU A 583 0.90 -17.98 -12.87
CA GLU A 583 1.35 -16.95 -11.93
C GLU A 583 1.53 -17.52 -10.53
N PHE A 584 0.51 -18.24 -10.02
CA PHE A 584 0.54 -18.87 -8.70
C PHE A 584 1.70 -19.85 -8.54
N THR A 585 1.92 -20.75 -9.50
CA THR A 585 3.00 -21.75 -9.40
C THR A 585 4.40 -21.17 -9.56
N THR A 586 4.52 -19.98 -10.15
CA THR A 586 5.81 -19.29 -10.36
C THR A 586 6.14 -18.34 -9.19
N ARG A 587 5.14 -17.99 -8.38
CA ARG A 587 5.23 -17.00 -7.31
C ARG A 587 6.19 -17.44 -6.20
N LYS A 588 7.13 -16.58 -5.85
CA LYS A 588 7.88 -16.68 -4.58
C LYS A 588 7.02 -16.14 -3.45
N VAL A 589 6.96 -16.88 -2.36
CA VAL A 589 6.30 -16.42 -1.13
C VAL A 589 7.26 -15.53 -0.36
N TYR A 590 6.77 -14.39 0.12
CA TYR A 590 7.58 -13.46 0.87
C TYR A 590 7.92 -14.02 2.25
N GLN A 591 9.21 -14.08 2.51
CA GLN A 591 9.78 -14.27 3.82
C GLN A 591 9.78 -12.93 4.55
N TYR A 592 9.36 -12.96 5.81
CA TYR A 592 9.38 -11.80 6.68
C TYR A 592 10.24 -12.16 7.90
N LYS A 593 11.48 -11.67 7.94
CA LYS A 593 12.33 -11.78 9.14
C LYS A 593 11.81 -10.78 10.16
N THR A 594 10.77 -11.16 10.87
CA THR A 594 10.37 -10.41 12.06
C THR A 594 11.45 -10.61 13.11
N GLY A 595 11.85 -9.54 13.79
CA GLY A 595 12.73 -9.62 14.96
C GLY A 595 12.07 -10.29 16.17
N LEU A 596 11.06 -11.14 15.96
CA LEU A 596 10.35 -11.91 16.98
C LEU A 596 10.66 -13.40 16.72
N PRO A 597 11.19 -14.13 17.72
CA PRO A 597 11.43 -15.55 17.56
C PRO A 597 10.10 -16.28 17.38
N SER A 598 10.01 -17.10 16.34
CA SER A 598 8.95 -18.09 16.22
C SER A 598 9.08 -19.08 17.38
N SER A 599 7.96 -19.51 17.93
CA SER A 599 7.90 -20.46 19.05
C SER A 599 8.41 -21.88 18.71
N GLU A 600 8.93 -22.09 17.50
CA GLU A 600 9.52 -23.36 17.06
C GLU A 600 11.04 -23.25 16.82
N GLU A 601 11.65 -22.07 16.97
CA GLU A 601 13.11 -21.86 16.99
C GLU A 601 13.67 -21.73 18.42
N ALA A 602 13.06 -22.42 19.39
CA ALA A 602 13.53 -22.53 20.77
C ALA A 602 14.80 -23.40 20.92
N ASN A 603 15.67 -23.43 19.90
CA ASN A 603 17.02 -24.00 19.96
C ASN A 603 18.12 -22.96 19.61
N GLY A 604 17.79 -21.67 19.48
CA GLY A 604 18.73 -20.57 19.17
C GLY A 604 19.34 -19.81 20.36
N ASP A 605 18.98 -20.14 21.60
CA ASP A 605 19.34 -19.35 22.80
C ASP A 605 20.85 -19.37 23.14
N ASP A 606 21.64 -20.28 22.55
CA ASP A 606 23.07 -20.35 22.85
C ASP A 606 23.90 -19.26 22.13
N GLY A 607 23.47 -18.81 20.94
CA GLY A 607 24.22 -17.86 20.12
C GLY A 607 24.25 -16.42 20.67
N LEU A 608 23.09 -15.89 21.08
CA LEU A 608 23.00 -14.55 21.67
C LEU A 608 23.59 -14.50 23.08
N ARG A 609 23.41 -15.55 23.89
CA ARG A 609 24.06 -15.66 25.21
C ARG A 609 25.58 -15.73 25.09
N HIS A 610 26.12 -16.37 24.05
CA HIS A 610 27.55 -16.37 23.76
C HIS A 610 28.06 -14.97 23.40
N LEU A 611 27.34 -14.22 22.55
CA LEU A 611 27.69 -12.84 22.21
C LEU A 611 27.60 -11.89 23.43
N GLU A 612 26.62 -12.06 24.32
CA GLU A 612 26.54 -11.29 25.57
C GLU A 612 27.79 -11.48 26.46
N ARG A 613 28.34 -12.70 26.51
CA ARG A 613 29.59 -12.96 27.25
C ARG A 613 30.77 -12.21 26.62
N GLN A 614 30.88 -12.20 25.29
CA GLN A 614 31.92 -11.45 24.59
C GLN A 614 31.78 -9.93 24.82
N VAL A 615 30.56 -9.39 24.92
CA VAL A 615 30.35 -7.96 25.22
C VAL A 615 30.80 -7.62 26.64
N LYS A 616 30.58 -8.49 27.62
CA LYS A 616 31.03 -8.28 29.01
C LYS A 616 32.56 -8.22 29.16
N GLU A 617 33.31 -8.84 28.25
CA GLU A 617 34.77 -8.83 28.28
C GLU A 617 35.37 -7.51 27.75
N ILE A 618 34.58 -6.66 27.11
CA ILE A 618 35.03 -5.36 26.59
C ILE A 618 35.07 -4.33 27.73
N THR A 619 36.26 -3.87 28.08
CA THR A 619 36.49 -2.95 29.21
C THR A 619 36.85 -1.51 28.80
N ASP A 620 37.05 -1.27 27.49
CA ASP A 620 37.58 -0.01 26.92
C ASP A 620 36.62 0.68 25.93
N LEU A 621 35.31 0.68 26.18
CA LEU A 621 34.32 1.44 25.41
C LEU A 621 33.29 2.10 26.33
N PRO A 622 33.52 3.36 26.76
CA PRO A 622 32.64 4.02 27.71
C PRO A 622 31.39 4.59 27.04
N VAL A 623 30.23 4.15 27.48
CA VAL A 623 28.93 4.75 27.11
C VAL A 623 28.71 5.95 28.03
N ALA A 624 28.49 7.12 27.43
CA ALA A 624 28.18 8.35 28.12
C ALA A 624 26.68 8.67 28.12
N GLY A 625 25.94 8.12 27.16
CA GLY A 625 24.49 8.21 27.13
C GLY A 625 23.89 7.30 26.05
N TYR A 626 22.60 7.01 26.17
CA TYR A 626 21.90 6.13 25.23
C TYR A 626 20.49 6.60 24.95
N ILE A 627 20.23 6.98 23.69
CA ILE A 627 18.88 7.26 23.20
C ILE A 627 18.34 5.99 22.56
N LYS A 628 17.27 5.45 23.16
CA LYS A 628 16.65 4.20 22.72
C LYS A 628 16.08 4.28 21.31
N MET A 629 15.67 5.46 20.85
CA MET A 629 15.04 5.66 19.54
C MET A 629 15.23 7.07 19.00
N THR A 630 15.57 7.17 17.71
CA THR A 630 15.60 8.38 16.88
C THR A 630 15.10 8.05 15.47
N LEU A 631 14.55 9.05 14.77
CA LEU A 631 13.99 8.92 13.42
C LEU A 631 14.85 9.56 12.32
N SER A 632 15.88 10.33 12.68
CA SER A 632 16.61 11.19 11.73
C SER A 632 18.12 10.90 11.66
N ASP A 633 18.71 10.29 12.69
CA ASP A 633 20.18 10.25 12.80
C ASP A 633 20.86 9.14 11.99
N TYR A 634 20.13 8.23 11.33
CA TYR A 634 20.72 7.20 10.48
C TYR A 634 20.15 7.29 9.05
N PRO A 635 20.85 7.94 8.10
CA PRO A 635 20.43 8.02 6.72
C PRO A 635 20.17 6.64 6.09
N GLY A 636 18.99 6.45 5.50
CA GLY A 636 18.55 5.17 4.95
C GLY A 636 17.96 4.18 5.98
N LYS A 637 17.80 4.59 7.25
CA LYS A 637 17.10 3.83 8.29
C LYS A 637 16.06 4.72 8.99
N VAL A 638 14.80 4.29 9.01
CA VAL A 638 13.67 5.03 9.60
C VAL A 638 13.77 5.16 11.12
N GLN A 639 14.37 4.16 11.78
CA GLN A 639 14.58 4.17 13.22
C GLN A 639 16.01 3.72 13.52
N ALA A 640 16.66 4.40 14.46
CA ALA A 640 17.90 3.93 15.07
C ALA A 640 17.89 4.18 16.58
N SER A 641 18.81 3.55 17.31
CA SER A 641 19.20 3.99 18.65
C SER A 641 20.53 4.72 18.56
N ILE A 642 20.82 5.64 19.48
CA ILE A 642 22.09 6.36 19.52
C ILE A 642 22.83 6.01 20.80
N MET A 643 24.04 5.49 20.65
CA MET A 643 24.99 5.33 21.75
C MET A 643 26.02 6.46 21.68
N PHE A 644 26.11 7.24 22.74
CA PHE A 644 27.13 8.27 22.88
C PHE A 644 28.33 7.74 23.63
N THR A 645 29.54 7.99 23.12
CA THR A 645 30.80 7.66 23.78
C THR A 645 31.32 8.82 24.63
N SER A 646 32.08 8.52 25.69
CA SER A 646 32.67 9.55 26.57
C SER A 646 34.05 10.01 26.09
N ARG A 647 34.36 11.30 26.26
CA ARG A 647 35.63 11.98 25.91
C ARG A 647 35.84 12.15 24.41
N CYS A 648 36.35 13.32 24.04
CA CYS A 648 36.75 13.63 22.66
C CYS A 648 38.19 14.15 22.68
N ASN A 649 39.04 13.68 21.77
CA ASN A 649 40.43 14.12 21.69
C ASN A 649 40.60 15.52 21.09
N LEU A 650 39.59 16.08 20.42
CA LEU A 650 39.58 17.47 19.95
C LEU A 650 39.14 18.45 21.03
N ALA A 651 38.14 18.09 21.82
CA ALA A 651 37.60 18.94 22.89
C ALA A 651 37.37 20.39 22.44
N CYS A 652 36.65 20.57 21.32
CA CYS A 652 36.39 21.88 20.74
C CYS A 652 35.71 22.80 21.78
N PRO A 653 36.20 24.05 21.98
CA PRO A 653 35.64 24.96 22.99
C PRO A 653 34.12 25.21 22.83
N TRP A 654 33.63 25.22 21.61
CA TRP A 654 32.23 25.45 21.24
C TRP A 654 31.35 24.19 21.21
N CYS A 655 31.87 23.02 21.61
CA CYS A 655 31.12 21.76 21.52
C CYS A 655 29.90 21.77 22.46
N HIS A 656 28.68 21.62 21.91
CA HIS A 656 27.42 21.54 22.69
C HIS A 656 27.32 20.27 23.55
N ASN A 657 28.16 19.27 23.29
CA ASN A 657 28.26 18.02 24.04
C ASN A 657 29.34 18.09 25.14
N GLY A 658 29.50 19.25 25.78
CA GLY A 658 30.50 19.50 26.82
C GLY A 658 30.54 18.42 27.92
N PRO A 659 29.39 17.97 28.47
CA PRO A 659 29.34 16.86 29.43
C PRO A 659 30.02 15.58 28.93
N LEU A 660 29.70 15.15 27.70
CA LEU A 660 30.31 13.95 27.10
C LEU A 660 31.83 14.11 26.96
N VAL A 661 32.28 15.30 26.55
CA VAL A 661 33.71 15.61 26.37
C VAL A 661 34.48 15.62 27.70
N ARG A 662 33.88 16.16 28.78
CA ARG A 662 34.43 16.12 30.15
C ARG A 662 34.46 14.71 30.74
N GLY A 663 33.80 13.77 30.10
CA GLY A 663 33.76 12.38 30.51
C GLY A 663 32.67 12.08 31.54
N GLU A 664 31.65 12.94 31.62
CA GLU A 664 30.40 12.65 32.32
C GLU A 664 29.70 11.47 31.63
N ARG A 665 29.06 10.60 32.40
CA ARG A 665 28.46 9.34 31.91
C ARG A 665 27.17 9.04 32.64
N ASP A 666 26.22 8.50 31.91
CA ASP A 666 25.03 7.84 32.46
C ASP A 666 25.36 6.43 32.99
N ASP A 667 24.47 5.88 33.82
CA ASP A 667 24.54 4.51 34.37
C ASP A 667 24.21 3.40 33.33
N VAL A 668 24.49 3.63 32.04
CA VAL A 668 24.21 2.67 30.95
C VAL A 668 25.50 1.97 30.52
N THR A 669 25.49 0.64 30.45
CA THR A 669 26.64 -0.13 29.99
C THR A 669 26.53 -0.52 28.51
N ILE A 670 27.66 -0.89 27.88
CA ILE A 670 27.65 -1.47 26.52
C ILE A 670 26.83 -2.77 26.44
N LEU A 671 26.69 -3.50 27.55
CA LEU A 671 25.85 -4.68 27.62
C LEU A 671 24.37 -4.31 27.59
N ASP A 672 23.98 -3.23 28.26
CA ASP A 672 22.61 -2.72 28.22
C ASP A 672 22.25 -2.21 26.83
N VAL A 673 23.18 -1.51 26.18
CA VAL A 673 23.05 -1.12 24.77
C VAL A 673 22.90 -2.35 23.89
N PHE A 674 23.75 -3.38 24.08
CA PHE A 674 23.69 -4.61 23.29
C PHE A 674 22.36 -5.36 23.48
N ARG A 675 21.90 -5.51 24.72
CA ARG A 675 20.62 -6.17 25.03
C ARG A 675 19.45 -5.41 24.43
N HIS A 676 19.44 -4.09 24.59
CA HIS A 676 18.39 -3.27 24.03
C HIS A 676 18.39 -3.39 22.50
N ILE A 677 19.51 -3.10 21.84
CA ILE A 677 19.57 -3.09 20.36
C ILE A 677 19.30 -4.46 19.73
N THR A 678 19.68 -5.55 20.41
CA THR A 678 19.39 -6.90 19.91
C THR A 678 17.95 -7.33 20.17
N SER A 679 17.30 -6.80 21.20
CA SER A 679 15.87 -7.02 21.49
C SER A 679 14.94 -6.17 20.62
N THR A 680 15.42 -5.05 20.09
CA THR A 680 14.63 -4.14 19.24
C THR A 680 14.55 -4.60 17.79
N SER A 681 13.42 -4.32 17.13
CA SER A 681 13.16 -4.73 15.74
C SER A 681 13.94 -3.93 14.68
N HIS A 682 14.40 -2.71 14.98
CA HIS A 682 15.13 -1.86 14.03
C HIS A 682 16.60 -2.26 13.86
N LYS A 683 17.21 -2.90 14.89
CA LYS A 683 18.60 -3.36 14.94
C LYS A 683 19.58 -2.37 14.27
N SER A 684 19.38 -1.07 14.49
CA SER A 684 20.15 0.00 13.87
C SER A 684 20.74 0.90 14.93
N LEU A 685 22.07 0.94 15.04
CA LEU A 685 22.77 1.69 16.08
C LEU A 685 23.64 2.79 15.45
N VAL A 686 23.44 4.01 15.90
CA VAL A 686 24.35 5.13 15.67
C VAL A 686 25.34 5.17 16.83
N VAL A 687 26.62 5.00 16.54
CA VAL A 687 27.71 5.17 17.51
C VAL A 687 28.27 6.57 17.31
N SER A 688 28.00 7.46 18.27
CA SER A 688 28.31 8.90 18.20
C SER A 688 28.81 9.41 19.56
N GLY A 689 28.74 10.72 19.81
CA GLY A 689 29.15 11.35 21.07
C GLY A 689 30.54 11.95 21.01
N GLY A 690 31.38 11.71 22.03
CA GLY A 690 32.72 12.25 22.16
C GLY A 690 33.61 12.02 20.93
N GLU A 691 34.47 11.00 20.95
CA GLU A 691 35.09 10.49 19.72
C GLU A 691 35.16 8.96 19.82
N PRO A 692 34.25 8.22 19.16
CA PRO A 692 34.22 6.77 19.28
C PRO A 692 35.55 6.10 18.90
N THR A 693 36.24 6.62 17.88
CA THR A 693 37.39 5.94 17.27
C THR A 693 38.68 5.97 18.11
N ILE A 694 38.70 6.72 19.23
CA ILE A 694 39.83 6.68 20.18
C ILE A 694 39.76 5.50 21.16
N HIS A 695 38.62 4.82 21.22
CA HIS A 695 38.37 3.75 22.18
C HIS A 695 38.75 2.38 21.63
N LYS A 696 39.63 1.65 22.33
CA LYS A 696 40.09 0.31 21.92
C LYS A 696 38.96 -0.71 21.87
N GLY A 697 37.93 -0.55 22.71
CA GLY A 697 36.77 -1.43 22.74
C GLY A 697 35.79 -1.26 21.57
N LEU A 698 35.95 -0.22 20.72
CA LEU A 698 35.06 0.03 19.59
C LEU A 698 35.05 -1.13 18.60
N ILE A 699 36.22 -1.51 18.06
CA ILE A 699 36.29 -2.55 17.01
C ILE A 699 35.75 -3.91 17.50
N PRO A 700 36.15 -4.43 18.67
CA PRO A 700 35.54 -5.66 19.20
C PRO A 700 34.02 -5.56 19.32
N PHE A 701 33.49 -4.43 19.77
CA PHE A 701 32.06 -4.23 19.92
C PHE A 701 31.34 -4.21 18.55
N LEU A 702 31.89 -3.50 17.56
CA LEU A 702 31.35 -3.48 16.20
C LEU A 702 31.31 -4.87 15.56
N ARG A 703 32.36 -5.69 15.78
CA ARG A 703 32.39 -7.09 15.32
C ARG A 703 31.24 -7.91 15.93
N ILE A 704 30.99 -7.74 17.23
CA ILE A 704 29.90 -8.44 17.94
C ILE A 704 28.54 -7.97 17.44
N LEU A 705 28.34 -6.66 17.32
CA LEU A 705 27.10 -6.08 16.78
C LEU A 705 26.80 -6.56 15.36
N LYS A 706 27.81 -6.62 14.50
CA LYS A 706 27.67 -7.14 13.14
C LYS A 706 27.30 -8.63 13.14
N LYS A 707 27.90 -9.45 14.00
CA LYS A 707 27.51 -10.86 14.19
C LYS A 707 26.06 -10.99 14.70
N ALA A 708 25.59 -10.05 15.51
CA ALA A 708 24.22 -10.00 16.00
C ALA A 708 23.21 -9.44 14.97
N GLY A 709 23.68 -9.08 13.76
CA GLY A 709 22.84 -8.55 12.68
C GLY A 709 22.44 -7.09 12.86
N VAL A 710 23.21 -6.31 13.64
CA VAL A 710 22.96 -4.88 13.85
C VAL A 710 23.61 -4.07 12.73
N SER A 711 22.83 -3.17 12.11
CA SER A 711 23.28 -2.17 11.15
C SER A 711 23.87 -0.98 11.90
N ILE A 712 25.07 -0.52 11.52
CA ILE A 712 25.83 0.44 12.33
C ILE A 712 26.18 1.68 11.51
N LYS A 713 25.81 2.85 12.05
CA LYS A 713 26.34 4.15 11.64
C LYS A 713 27.41 4.58 12.62
N LEU A 714 28.56 5.03 12.10
CA LEU A 714 29.64 5.56 12.92
C LEU A 714 29.85 7.06 12.64
N ASP A 715 29.76 7.88 13.68
CA ASP A 715 30.12 9.29 13.61
C ASP A 715 31.57 9.47 14.15
N SER A 716 32.39 10.26 13.46
CA SER A 716 33.79 10.52 13.86
C SER A 716 34.25 11.94 13.50
N ASN A 717 35.23 12.46 14.22
CA ASN A 717 35.97 13.68 13.90
C ASN A 717 37.19 13.44 12.98
N GLY A 718 37.45 12.18 12.60
CA GLY A 718 38.47 11.80 11.62
C GLY A 718 39.91 11.78 12.11
N THR A 719 40.16 11.88 13.42
CA THR A 719 41.52 11.87 13.98
C THR A 719 42.15 10.50 14.16
N ALA A 720 41.43 9.40 13.92
CA ALA A 720 41.95 8.04 14.02
C ALA A 720 41.85 7.27 12.68
N PRO A 721 42.67 7.62 11.66
CA PRO A 721 42.62 6.98 10.34
C PRO A 721 42.95 5.48 10.37
N GLU A 722 43.73 5.03 11.37
CA GLU A 722 44.07 3.61 11.53
C GLU A 722 42.84 2.79 11.95
N THR A 723 42.07 3.29 12.93
CA THR A 723 40.80 2.68 13.35
C THR A 723 39.79 2.67 12.20
N LEU A 724 39.65 3.77 11.46
CA LEU A 724 38.75 3.83 10.30
C LEU A 724 39.14 2.83 9.22
N ARG A 725 40.45 2.62 8.97
CA ARG A 725 40.90 1.61 8.01
C ARG A 725 40.47 0.21 8.44
N GLU A 726 40.61 -0.13 9.72
CA GLU A 726 40.17 -1.42 10.25
C GLU A 726 38.65 -1.59 10.14
N VAL A 727 37.88 -0.55 10.46
CA VAL A 727 36.41 -0.51 10.28
C VAL A 727 36.01 -0.84 8.83
N PHE A 728 36.67 -0.23 7.85
CA PHE A 728 36.35 -0.44 6.44
C PHE A 728 36.87 -1.77 5.89
N ALA A 729 38.07 -2.20 6.28
CA ALA A 729 38.64 -3.48 5.87
C ALA A 729 37.75 -4.66 6.29
N GLU A 730 37.14 -4.59 7.48
CA GLU A 730 36.22 -5.61 7.99
C GLU A 730 34.74 -5.33 7.67
N LYS A 731 34.46 -4.25 6.93
CA LYS A 731 33.11 -3.80 6.53
C LYS A 731 32.17 -3.65 7.73
N LEU A 732 32.65 -3.13 8.85
CA LEU A 732 31.93 -3.17 10.14
C LEU A 732 30.73 -2.22 10.22
N VAL A 733 30.65 -1.23 9.33
CA VAL A 733 29.64 -0.16 9.36
C VAL A 733 28.90 -0.08 8.02
N GLY A 734 27.63 0.31 8.07
CA GLY A 734 26.79 0.55 6.90
C GLY A 734 26.68 2.02 6.51
N PHE A 735 27.10 2.94 7.38
CA PHE A 735 27.16 4.37 7.10
C PHE A 735 28.25 5.04 7.95
N VAL A 736 28.92 6.06 7.42
CA VAL A 736 29.87 6.88 8.20
C VAL A 736 29.57 8.36 8.05
N ALA A 737 29.48 9.08 9.16
CA ALA A 737 29.51 10.53 9.14
C ALA A 737 30.83 11.04 9.72
N MET A 738 31.45 12.00 9.05
CA MET A 738 32.66 12.64 9.54
C MET A 738 32.50 14.16 9.61
N ASP A 739 32.85 14.72 10.78
CA ASP A 739 32.89 16.17 10.95
C ASP A 739 34.23 16.76 10.47
N ILE A 740 34.17 17.63 9.46
CA ILE A 740 35.26 18.50 9.04
C ILE A 740 35.02 19.89 9.65
N LYS A 741 35.85 20.29 10.61
CA LYS A 741 35.59 21.50 11.41
C LYS A 741 35.82 22.82 10.66
N CYS A 742 36.79 22.88 9.74
CA CYS A 742 37.13 24.05 8.90
C CYS A 742 38.26 23.68 7.92
N ALA A 743 38.89 24.68 7.27
CA ALA A 743 40.13 24.49 6.52
C ALA A 743 41.24 23.88 7.39
N LEU A 744 42.09 23.04 6.80
CA LEU A 744 43.15 22.32 7.51
C LEU A 744 44.16 23.27 8.19
N GLU A 745 44.37 24.46 7.63
CA GLU A 745 45.27 25.48 8.18
C GLU A 745 44.69 26.15 9.44
N ASN A 746 43.37 26.31 9.48
CA ASN A 746 42.64 26.96 10.59
C ASN A 746 42.14 25.96 11.65
N TYR A 747 42.42 24.67 11.50
CA TYR A 747 41.90 23.64 12.40
C TYR A 747 42.24 23.86 13.88
N LYS A 748 43.43 24.40 14.18
CA LYS A 748 43.82 24.73 15.57
C LYS A 748 42.96 25.87 16.14
N LYS A 749 42.66 26.88 15.32
CA LYS A 749 41.82 28.03 15.70
C LYS A 749 40.40 27.56 16.04
N VAL A 750 39.82 26.72 15.19
CA VAL A 750 38.43 26.29 15.34
C VAL A 750 38.27 25.16 16.36
N SER A 751 39.09 24.10 16.31
CA SER A 751 38.95 22.96 17.23
C SER A 751 39.65 23.14 18.58
N GLY A 752 40.45 24.20 18.76
CA GLY A 752 41.24 24.44 19.97
C GLY A 752 42.48 23.54 20.11
N ARG A 753 42.68 22.55 19.22
CA ARG A 753 43.83 21.63 19.26
C ARG A 753 44.56 21.55 17.93
N LYS A 754 45.88 21.38 18.01
CA LYS A 754 46.72 21.19 16.82
C LYS A 754 46.65 19.73 16.37
N ILE A 755 46.18 19.51 15.15
CA ILE A 755 46.11 18.19 14.50
C ILE A 755 47.01 18.21 13.27
N SER A 756 47.54 17.06 12.86
CA SER A 756 48.24 16.92 11.59
C SER A 756 47.25 16.98 10.41
N PRO A 757 47.39 17.91 9.46
CA PRO A 757 46.54 17.95 8.25
C PRO A 757 46.50 16.60 7.50
N LYS A 758 47.66 15.96 7.35
CA LYS A 758 47.81 14.65 6.69
C LYS A 758 46.96 13.55 7.31
N MET A 759 46.69 13.64 8.62
CA MET A 759 45.86 12.66 9.33
C MET A 759 44.40 12.76 8.91
N LEU A 760 43.87 13.99 8.83
CA LEU A 760 42.50 14.25 8.41
C LEU A 760 42.31 13.94 6.92
N GLU A 761 43.27 14.33 6.08
CA GLU A 761 43.29 13.97 4.65
C GLU A 761 43.23 12.46 4.45
N LYS A 762 44.00 11.70 5.25
CA LYS A 762 44.00 10.23 5.19
C LYS A 762 42.64 9.66 5.58
N SER A 763 41.98 10.16 6.63
CA SER A 763 40.63 9.73 7.02
C SER A 763 39.59 10.04 5.96
N ILE A 764 39.65 11.23 5.36
CA ILE A 764 38.75 11.66 4.27
C ILE A 764 38.92 10.75 3.05
N ALA A 765 40.16 10.47 2.64
CA ALA A 765 40.45 9.57 1.53
C ALA A 765 39.92 8.15 1.81
N LEU A 766 40.19 7.61 3.01
CA LEU A 766 39.69 6.29 3.42
C LEU A 766 38.16 6.20 3.36
N ILE A 767 37.44 7.23 3.82
CA ILE A 767 35.98 7.27 3.77
C ILE A 767 35.49 7.28 2.32
N LYS A 768 36.06 8.13 1.46
CA LYS A 768 35.67 8.24 0.04
C LYS A 768 35.91 6.95 -0.73
N GLU A 769 37.02 6.27 -0.45
CA GLU A 769 37.43 5.04 -1.13
C GLU A 769 36.79 3.77 -0.53
N SER A 770 36.13 3.87 0.62
CA SER A 770 35.59 2.72 1.35
C SER A 770 34.44 1.97 0.65
N GLY A 771 33.71 2.65 -0.26
CA GLY A 771 32.46 2.15 -0.84
C GLY A 771 31.28 2.09 0.13
N VAL A 772 31.45 2.56 1.37
CA VAL A 772 30.37 2.69 2.37
C VAL A 772 29.66 4.04 2.16
N PRO A 773 28.32 4.12 2.19
CA PRO A 773 27.63 5.41 2.18
C PRO A 773 28.15 6.35 3.28
N TYR A 774 28.43 7.60 2.94
CA TYR A 774 29.02 8.56 3.88
C TYR A 774 28.45 9.97 3.77
N GLU A 775 28.68 10.76 4.82
CA GLU A 775 28.36 12.18 4.87
C GLU A 775 29.49 12.95 5.57
N PHE A 776 29.96 14.03 4.93
CA PHE A 776 30.83 14.99 5.58
C PHE A 776 30.01 16.17 6.10
N ARG A 777 30.26 16.55 7.35
CA ARG A 777 29.51 17.62 8.04
C ARG A 777 30.44 18.71 8.54
N THR A 778 29.94 19.92 8.71
CA THR A 778 30.64 20.99 9.42
C THR A 778 29.68 21.80 10.29
N THR A 779 30.12 22.24 11.46
CA THR A 779 29.33 23.14 12.32
C THR A 779 29.79 24.57 12.07
N VAL A 780 28.86 25.44 11.67
CA VAL A 780 29.13 26.85 11.38
C VAL A 780 29.11 27.63 12.68
N VAL A 781 30.29 27.87 13.25
CA VAL A 781 30.42 28.59 14.52
C VAL A 781 30.66 30.08 14.24
N PRO A 782 29.79 30.98 14.73
CA PRO A 782 29.94 32.41 14.53
C PRO A 782 31.34 32.88 14.94
N SER A 783 31.95 33.76 14.16
CA SER A 783 33.30 34.34 14.38
C SER A 783 34.51 33.38 14.37
N LEU A 784 34.30 32.07 14.36
CA LEU A 784 35.38 31.07 14.28
C LEU A 784 35.57 30.51 12.88
N THR A 785 34.47 30.23 12.16
CA THR A 785 34.48 29.68 10.81
C THR A 785 34.05 30.75 9.82
N ASP A 786 34.89 31.03 8.82
CA ASP A 786 34.57 31.99 7.74
C ASP A 786 34.17 31.28 6.43
N MET A 787 33.89 32.06 5.38
CA MET A 787 33.49 31.51 4.08
C MET A 787 34.60 30.69 3.41
N GLU A 788 35.86 31.10 3.57
CA GLU A 788 37.00 30.37 2.99
C GLU A 788 37.15 29.00 3.65
N ASP A 789 36.97 28.94 4.98
CA ASP A 789 36.94 27.70 5.74
C ASP A 789 35.86 26.73 5.24
N LEU A 790 34.66 27.23 4.93
CA LEU A 790 33.53 26.41 4.47
C LEU A 790 33.74 25.91 3.03
N PHE A 791 34.24 26.76 2.12
CA PHE A 791 34.58 26.34 0.76
C PHE A 791 35.69 25.28 0.78
N GLU A 792 36.69 25.46 1.63
CA GLU A 792 37.77 24.49 1.75
C GLU A 792 37.31 23.18 2.37
N ALA A 793 36.47 23.22 3.42
CA ALA A 793 35.85 22.01 3.97
C ALA A 793 35.01 21.26 2.91
N LYS A 794 34.30 21.99 2.03
CA LYS A 794 33.54 21.40 0.93
C LYS A 794 34.43 20.80 -0.15
N ARG A 795 35.54 21.45 -0.47
CA ARG A 795 36.56 20.92 -1.37
C ARG A 795 37.12 19.61 -0.83
N LEU A 796 37.49 19.58 0.45
CA LEU A 796 37.95 18.38 1.15
C LEU A 796 36.89 17.28 1.16
N ALA A 797 35.62 17.61 1.35
CA ALA A 797 34.50 16.66 1.28
C ALA A 797 34.23 16.09 -0.13
N GLY A 798 34.83 16.65 -1.19
CA GLY A 798 34.60 16.19 -2.56
C GLY A 798 33.36 16.80 -3.22
N GLY A 799 32.98 18.02 -2.78
CA GLY A 799 31.91 18.80 -3.40
C GLY A 799 30.55 18.70 -2.71
N LYS A 800 30.35 17.79 -1.75
CA LYS A 800 29.12 17.67 -0.95
C LYS A 800 29.43 17.77 0.54
N LEU A 801 28.96 18.84 1.19
CA LEU A 801 29.18 19.12 2.60
C LEU A 801 27.85 19.52 3.27
N THR A 802 27.49 18.84 4.35
CA THR A 802 26.30 19.18 5.14
C THR A 802 26.69 20.20 6.21
N MET A 803 26.06 21.38 6.20
CA MET A 803 26.30 22.42 7.19
C MET A 803 25.32 22.29 8.35
N GLN A 804 25.83 22.44 9.57
CA GLN A 804 25.06 22.39 10.82
C GLN A 804 25.14 23.73 11.52
N ARG A 805 24.01 24.19 12.06
CA ARG A 805 23.96 25.41 12.87
C ARG A 805 24.61 25.18 14.23
N PHE A 806 25.45 26.11 14.66
CA PHE A 806 25.90 26.18 16.05
C PHE A 806 24.70 26.38 16.98
N ARG A 807 24.68 25.68 18.11
CA ARG A 807 23.64 25.79 19.13
C ARG A 807 24.27 26.28 20.42
N ASN A 808 23.79 27.39 20.95
CA ASN A 808 24.27 27.94 22.22
C ASN A 808 23.61 27.23 23.42
N GLY A 809 24.13 27.45 24.63
CA GLY A 809 23.56 26.86 25.86
C GLY A 809 24.57 26.37 26.89
N GLU A 810 24.08 26.08 28.09
CA GLU A 810 24.87 25.74 29.29
C GLU A 810 25.71 24.46 29.14
N THR A 811 25.36 23.59 28.20
CA THR A 811 26.08 22.33 27.94
C THR A 811 27.34 22.51 27.09
N ILE A 812 27.64 23.72 26.62
CA ILE A 812 28.88 24.00 25.88
C ILE A 812 30.11 23.83 26.78
N LEU A 813 31.20 23.34 26.17
CA LEU A 813 32.44 23.03 26.87
C LEU A 813 33.14 24.25 27.51
N ASP A 814 33.21 25.38 26.80
CA ASP A 814 33.86 26.62 27.25
C ASP A 814 32.84 27.74 27.42
N GLU A 815 32.81 28.36 28.60
CA GLU A 815 31.85 29.39 29.01
C GLU A 815 31.78 30.56 28.01
N ARG A 816 32.88 30.89 27.33
CA ARG A 816 32.94 31.98 26.35
C ARG A 816 32.00 31.81 25.15
N PHE A 817 31.55 30.58 24.90
CA PHE A 817 30.66 30.24 23.79
C PHE A 817 29.21 29.99 24.23
N GLN A 818 28.91 30.00 25.53
CA GLN A 818 27.56 29.73 26.04
C GLN A 818 26.57 30.84 25.66
N ASP A 819 27.03 32.09 25.69
CA ASP A 819 26.23 33.29 25.34
C ASP A 819 26.47 33.76 23.89
N LEU A 820 27.20 32.99 23.08
CA LEU A 820 27.45 33.37 21.69
C LEU A 820 26.14 33.31 20.89
N GLN A 821 25.82 34.40 20.18
CA GLN A 821 24.60 34.51 19.38
C GLN A 821 24.61 33.46 18.25
N GLU A 822 23.58 32.62 18.17
CA GLU A 822 23.37 31.73 17.03
C GLU A 822 23.10 32.54 15.76
N HIS A 823 23.50 31.99 14.60
CA HIS A 823 23.02 32.51 13.33
C HIS A 823 21.50 32.45 13.30
N THR A 824 20.86 33.53 12.84
CA THR A 824 19.43 33.49 12.50
C THR A 824 19.21 32.50 11.34
N GLU A 825 17.97 32.06 11.16
CA GLU A 825 17.62 31.15 10.07
C GLU A 825 17.94 31.76 8.70
N GLU A 826 17.71 33.06 8.52
CA GLU A 826 18.03 33.81 7.31
C GLU A 826 19.55 33.88 7.06
N GLU A 827 20.34 34.20 8.08
CA GLU A 827 21.81 34.25 7.99
C GLU A 827 22.40 32.88 7.65
N PHE A 828 21.91 31.82 8.31
CA PHE A 828 22.38 30.46 8.07
C PHE A 828 22.02 29.98 6.67
N ASN A 829 20.79 30.22 6.21
CA ASN A 829 20.35 29.86 4.86
C ASN A 829 21.12 30.64 3.78
N ALA A 830 21.46 31.90 4.03
CA ALA A 830 22.32 32.68 3.14
C ALA A 830 23.74 32.11 3.04
N LEU A 831 24.31 31.63 4.17
CA LEU A 831 25.61 30.96 4.17
C LEU A 831 25.56 29.64 3.40
N VAL A 832 24.54 28.80 3.64
CA VAL A 832 24.33 27.54 2.90
C VAL A 832 24.20 27.81 1.39
N ALA A 833 23.38 28.78 0.99
CA ALA A 833 23.19 29.13 -0.42
C ALA A 833 24.49 29.62 -1.09
N ARG A 834 25.36 30.32 -0.36
CA ARG A 834 26.64 30.83 -0.88
C ARG A 834 27.70 29.76 -1.01
N VAL A 835 27.75 28.81 -0.07
CA VAL A 835 28.69 27.66 -0.16
C VAL A 835 28.22 26.68 -1.25
N GLY A 836 26.90 26.64 -1.52
CA GLY A 836 26.22 25.78 -2.50
C GLY A 836 26.18 24.33 -2.07
#